data_AF-A0A662SPQ3-F1
#
_entry.id   AF-A0A662SPQ3-F1
#
_cell.length_a   1.000
_cell.length_b   1.000
_cell.length_c   1.000
_cell.angle_alpha   90.00
_cell.angle_beta   90.00
_cell.angle_gamma   90.00
#
_symmetry.space_group_name_H-M   'P 1'
#
loop_
_entity.id
_entity.type
_entity.pdbx_description
1 polymer ?
#
loop_
_entity_poly.entity_id
_entity_poly.type
_entity_poly.pdbx_seq_one_letter_code
_entity_poly.pdbx_strand_id
1 'polypeptide(L)'
;MGGIKRHLRSLTLLDYASIVLILAHLVLLFANRNMLPFGFDTPYHLLMGKMFADFDRVVLWDYYEFAPVGRPQLYPPFEHILIWWIHDGFGLGYVEIGRLIAIVQYPLTLLLSWLAIRLLFDDVTAASFLGLLSADGKFWSWQLTVAPTAMILALYMPFLYFFLRKRKYIATALLTIFLYSHLGMPYTIMLSLAISVVLMYKLDRSYIKEAVFVVCLSLILFLPWMLHILSNLDALRANLARGRLQILGFLSMNIPTLLLLPLGIYACFKEKLKGRLFIGSFLGFFSILLTYGWRYFIHAPLVNSAVAALGYKRIINRTASRKLIVTITLVFLAVNSLFSFSLIPIGRGRLPQGPRIVEPAPLVRELTTMVSEEPKAWGAFSLNNPDLVAVANWIAENTREDEIIHVMVGSLADAITLLTGRRTDHGMYPEVRTEEMFRAVAQGRKSGIFVLTKEQLKNMRLFTIKSETLAVFGEFVIVYATGEIKPFDILAMPISIYIRLPNLKHVDQGLLDAWLNLIRELRPDEVSIGVHQKDVGNQKLAQFISEVKEMVETVELSIFTVDPSKLKENIMSLISAAGDKIDALRICGKPDVITPELLASIREEIGQKDLGIGIIGLPGEEIRAWRNPDEIFEFADYLVRHVPPSADFILHAIQVDIEAFGRFEKPIFVQIDLSMIRLMVETAHLLNLIAATHQTDASGILIEFDDPLIPPNILELLKKALSRP
;
A
#
# COMPACT_ATOMS: atom_id res chain seq x y z
N MET A 1 -37.09 -12.48 24.26
CA MET A 1 -37.51 -13.74 23.61
C MET A 1 -39.03 -13.86 23.38
N GLY A 2 -39.91 -13.32 24.23
CA GLY A 2 -41.38 -13.45 24.07
C GLY A 2 -41.96 -12.93 22.74
N GLY A 3 -41.33 -11.92 22.10
CA GLY A 3 -41.76 -11.40 20.79
C GLY A 3 -41.46 -12.33 19.61
N ILE A 4 -40.30 -13.02 19.62
CA ILE A 4 -39.90 -13.95 18.55
C ILE A 4 -40.78 -15.20 18.57
N LYS A 5 -41.03 -15.77 19.76
CA LYS A 5 -41.94 -16.93 19.90
C LYS A 5 -43.37 -16.64 19.45
N ARG A 6 -43.87 -15.43 19.69
CA ARG A 6 -45.19 -15.00 19.21
C ARG A 6 -45.21 -14.81 17.69
N HIS A 7 -44.10 -14.32 17.11
CA HIS A 7 -43.96 -14.10 15.68
C HIS A 7 -43.92 -15.41 14.87
N LEU A 8 -43.18 -16.42 15.33
CA LEU A 8 -43.13 -17.74 14.68
C LEU A 8 -44.51 -18.43 14.60
N ARG A 9 -45.47 -17.99 15.43
CA ARG A 9 -46.86 -18.49 15.43
C ARG A 9 -47.81 -17.69 14.53
N SER A 10 -47.35 -16.63 13.87
CA SER A 10 -48.19 -15.66 13.14
C SER A 10 -47.62 -15.29 11.76
N LEU A 11 -46.97 -16.23 11.07
CA LEU A 11 -46.41 -15.98 9.73
C LEU A 11 -47.51 -15.75 8.70
N THR A 12 -47.30 -14.78 7.81
CA THR A 12 -48.19 -14.42 6.71
C THR A 12 -47.70 -14.98 5.38
N LEU A 13 -48.51 -14.89 4.31
CA LEU A 13 -48.10 -15.29 2.96
C LEU A 13 -46.83 -14.56 2.47
N LEU A 14 -46.70 -13.27 2.78
CA LEU A 14 -45.50 -12.50 2.46
C LEU A 14 -44.27 -13.01 3.22
N ASP A 15 -44.45 -13.42 4.48
CA ASP A 15 -43.36 -14.00 5.27
C ASP A 15 -42.89 -15.33 4.66
N TYR A 16 -43.80 -16.20 4.22
CA TYR A 16 -43.44 -17.44 3.51
C TYR A 16 -42.72 -17.17 2.19
N ALA A 17 -43.21 -16.23 1.38
CA ALA A 17 -42.56 -15.87 0.11
C ALA A 17 -41.14 -15.34 0.32
N SER A 18 -40.93 -14.51 1.35
CA SER A 18 -39.60 -14.03 1.75
C SER A 18 -38.67 -15.17 2.16
N ILE A 19 -39.15 -16.12 2.98
CA ILE A 19 -38.34 -17.28 3.40
C ILE A 19 -37.99 -18.15 2.20
N VAL A 20 -38.93 -18.40 1.28
CA VAL A 20 -38.68 -19.18 0.06
C VAL A 20 -37.61 -18.51 -0.80
N LEU A 21 -37.65 -17.19 -0.97
CA LEU A 21 -36.62 -16.45 -1.71
C LEU A 21 -35.23 -16.60 -1.07
N ILE A 22 -35.14 -16.46 0.26
CA ILE A 22 -33.87 -16.63 1.00
C ILE A 22 -33.33 -18.05 0.84
N LEU A 23 -34.21 -19.06 0.95
CA LEU A 23 -33.84 -20.46 0.74
C LEU A 23 -33.41 -20.73 -0.71
N ALA A 24 -34.03 -20.07 -1.69
CA ALA A 24 -33.63 -20.19 -3.10
C ALA A 24 -32.19 -19.69 -3.30
N HIS A 25 -31.83 -18.53 -2.75
CA HIS A 25 -30.45 -18.05 -2.76
C HIS A 25 -29.48 -19.05 -2.11
N LEU A 26 -29.81 -19.56 -0.92
CA LEU A 26 -28.97 -20.55 -0.24
C LEU A 26 -28.73 -21.81 -1.09
N VAL A 27 -29.79 -22.35 -1.70
CA VAL A 27 -29.71 -23.55 -2.55
C VAL A 27 -28.90 -23.28 -3.81
N LEU A 28 -29.13 -22.14 -4.47
CA LEU A 28 -28.41 -21.79 -5.71
C LEU A 28 -26.93 -21.49 -5.43
N LEU A 29 -26.59 -20.79 -4.34
CA LEU A 29 -25.20 -20.57 -3.95
C LEU A 29 -24.49 -21.89 -3.60
N PHE A 30 -25.17 -22.80 -2.90
CA PHE A 30 -24.63 -24.13 -2.63
C PHE A 30 -24.43 -24.97 -3.91
N ALA A 31 -25.35 -24.86 -4.88
CA ALA A 31 -25.21 -25.50 -6.18
C ALA A 31 -24.03 -24.92 -6.98
N ASN A 32 -23.77 -23.63 -6.86
CA ASN A 32 -22.67 -22.91 -7.50
C ASN A 32 -21.41 -22.79 -6.62
N ARG A 33 -21.24 -23.63 -5.60
CA ARG A 33 -20.13 -23.53 -4.63
C ARG A 33 -18.73 -23.49 -5.25
N ASN A 34 -18.55 -24.12 -6.41
CA ASN A 34 -17.25 -24.15 -7.11
C ASN A 34 -16.87 -22.80 -7.73
N MET A 35 -17.80 -21.85 -7.81
CA MET A 35 -17.57 -20.48 -8.29
C MET A 35 -17.32 -19.49 -7.14
N LEU A 36 -17.36 -19.96 -5.88
CA LEU A 36 -17.19 -19.18 -4.66
C LEU A 36 -15.87 -19.54 -3.96
N PRO A 37 -15.26 -18.63 -3.18
CA PRO A 37 -15.65 -17.23 -2.96
C PRO A 37 -15.16 -16.28 -4.06
N PHE A 38 -15.67 -15.05 -4.07
CA PHE A 38 -15.14 -13.96 -4.92
C PHE A 38 -13.83 -13.40 -4.34
N GLY A 39 -12.98 -12.80 -5.18
CA GLY A 39 -11.51 -12.87 -5.02
C GLY A 39 -10.75 -11.69 -4.41
N PHE A 40 -11.36 -10.55 -4.09
CA PHE A 40 -10.57 -9.36 -3.70
C PHE A 40 -10.02 -9.43 -2.27
N ASP A 41 -10.85 -9.20 -1.25
CA ASP A 41 -10.41 -9.24 0.17
C ASP A 41 -10.24 -10.70 0.68
N THR A 42 -10.84 -11.67 -0.02
CA THR A 42 -10.95 -13.05 0.45
C THR A 42 -9.61 -13.74 0.73
N PRO A 43 -8.60 -13.69 -0.17
CA PRO A 43 -7.33 -14.36 0.08
C PRO A 43 -6.66 -13.86 1.37
N TYR A 44 -6.67 -12.55 1.60
CA TYR A 44 -6.15 -11.94 2.83
C TYR A 44 -6.83 -12.49 4.09
N HIS A 45 -8.16 -12.45 4.15
CA HIS A 45 -8.87 -12.86 5.37
C HIS A 45 -8.71 -14.35 5.67
N LEU A 46 -8.70 -15.19 4.64
CA LEU A 46 -8.42 -16.61 4.78
C LEU A 46 -6.97 -16.86 5.22
N LEU A 47 -6.01 -16.12 4.68
CA LEU A 47 -4.59 -16.22 5.04
C LEU A 47 -4.35 -15.83 6.50
N MET A 48 -4.97 -14.77 6.99
CA MET A 48 -4.85 -14.37 8.39
C MET A 48 -5.47 -15.41 9.33
N GLY A 49 -6.62 -15.98 8.95
CA GLY A 49 -7.21 -17.12 9.68
C GLY A 49 -6.29 -18.35 9.68
N LYS A 50 -5.62 -18.63 8.56
CA LYS A 50 -4.58 -19.66 8.46
C LYS A 50 -3.41 -19.39 9.39
N MET A 51 -2.91 -18.16 9.42
CA MET A 51 -1.83 -17.77 10.32
C MET A 51 -2.20 -17.98 11.78
N PHE A 52 -3.43 -17.67 12.19
CA PHE A 52 -3.83 -17.91 13.58
C PHE A 52 -3.87 -19.40 13.92
N ALA A 53 -4.28 -20.24 12.97
CA ALA A 53 -4.25 -21.69 13.11
C ALA A 53 -2.83 -22.25 13.17
N ASP A 54 -1.96 -21.83 12.24
CA ASP A 54 -0.58 -22.33 12.13
C ASP A 54 0.25 -21.98 13.38
N PHE A 55 -0.10 -20.90 14.10
CA PHE A 55 0.56 -20.47 15.34
C PHE A 55 -0.24 -20.78 16.63
N ASP A 56 -1.42 -21.39 16.52
CA ASP A 56 -2.34 -21.72 17.63
C ASP A 56 -2.65 -20.52 18.56
N ARG A 57 -2.72 -19.31 17.99
CA ARG A 57 -2.99 -18.07 18.74
C ARG A 57 -3.39 -16.92 17.82
N VAL A 58 -4.03 -15.91 18.40
CA VAL A 58 -4.14 -14.60 17.75
C VAL A 58 -2.74 -14.01 17.59
N VAL A 59 -2.30 -13.88 16.34
CA VAL A 59 -0.97 -13.39 16.00
C VAL A 59 -1.01 -11.87 15.84
N LEU A 60 -0.10 -11.18 16.53
CA LEU A 60 0.01 -9.71 16.52
C LEU A 60 0.98 -9.18 15.46
N TRP A 61 1.74 -10.06 14.83
CA TRP A 61 2.71 -9.78 13.78
C TRP A 61 2.49 -10.70 12.59
N ASP A 62 2.23 -10.13 11.42
CA ASP A 62 2.07 -10.85 10.17
C ASP A 62 3.44 -11.33 9.67
N TYR A 63 3.60 -12.65 9.58
CA TYR A 63 4.83 -13.31 9.14
C TYR A 63 4.78 -13.78 7.68
N TYR A 64 3.62 -13.66 7.03
CA TYR A 64 3.38 -14.16 5.68
C TYR A 64 3.52 -13.08 4.62
N GLU A 65 2.99 -11.89 4.87
CA GLU A 65 3.16 -10.74 3.99
C GLU A 65 4.43 -9.96 4.35
N PHE A 66 5.00 -9.24 3.37
CA PHE A 66 6.18 -8.39 3.56
C PHE A 66 7.41 -9.10 4.16
N ALA A 67 7.54 -10.38 3.85
CA ALA A 67 8.68 -11.17 4.27
C ALA A 67 9.97 -10.64 3.60
N PRO A 68 11.16 -10.78 4.24
CA PRO A 68 11.44 -11.60 5.42
C PRO A 68 11.10 -10.93 6.76
N VAL A 69 10.72 -9.65 6.78
CA VAL A 69 10.52 -8.89 8.03
C VAL A 69 9.11 -9.06 8.59
N GLY A 70 8.11 -9.06 7.72
CA GLY A 70 6.72 -9.00 8.14
C GLY A 70 6.29 -7.59 8.56
N ARG A 71 5.14 -7.51 9.24
CA ARG A 71 4.56 -6.25 9.70
C ARG A 71 3.66 -6.47 10.93
N PRO A 72 3.33 -5.42 11.70
CA PRO A 72 2.26 -5.52 12.69
C PRO A 72 0.93 -5.95 12.05
N GLN A 73 0.24 -6.93 12.63
CA GLN A 73 -1.11 -7.28 12.20
C GLN A 73 -2.11 -6.37 12.91
N LEU A 74 -2.63 -5.36 12.20
CA LEU A 74 -3.53 -4.35 12.77
C LEU A 74 -5.00 -4.60 12.47
N TYR A 75 -5.29 -5.51 11.54
CA TYR A 75 -6.67 -5.81 11.17
C TYR A 75 -7.40 -6.55 12.32
N PRO A 76 -8.60 -6.10 12.74
CA PRO A 76 -9.31 -6.70 13.86
C PRO A 76 -9.61 -8.21 13.68
N PRO A 77 -9.39 -9.02 14.73
CA PRO A 77 -9.18 -10.46 14.58
C PRO A 77 -10.46 -11.32 14.55
N PHE A 78 -11.66 -10.76 14.73
CA PHE A 78 -12.86 -11.58 14.99
C PHE A 78 -13.18 -12.54 13.84
N GLU A 79 -13.18 -12.07 12.59
CA GLU A 79 -13.43 -12.94 11.43
C GLU A 79 -12.31 -13.98 11.26
N HIS A 80 -11.06 -13.58 11.48
CA HIS A 80 -9.90 -14.48 11.38
C HIS A 80 -9.94 -15.60 12.43
N ILE A 81 -10.39 -15.29 13.65
CA ILE A 81 -10.64 -16.29 14.71
C ILE A 81 -11.76 -17.25 14.28
N LEU A 82 -12.83 -16.76 13.66
CA LEU A 82 -13.89 -17.64 13.15
C LEU A 82 -13.35 -18.59 12.07
N ILE A 83 -12.54 -18.09 11.14
CA ILE A 83 -11.91 -18.91 10.09
C ILE A 83 -11.01 -19.97 10.72
N TRP A 84 -10.15 -19.59 11.68
CA TRP A 84 -9.31 -20.52 12.42
C TRP A 84 -10.14 -21.61 13.14
N TRP A 85 -11.16 -21.23 13.90
CA TRP A 85 -11.99 -22.20 14.62
C TRP A 85 -12.81 -23.11 13.70
N ILE A 86 -13.20 -22.63 12.51
CA ILE A 86 -13.84 -23.49 11.50
C ILE A 86 -12.83 -24.51 10.97
N HIS A 87 -11.59 -24.09 10.69
CA HIS A 87 -10.52 -24.99 10.26
C HIS A 87 -10.28 -26.10 11.29
N ASP A 88 -10.02 -25.74 12.55
CA ASP A 88 -9.67 -26.71 13.59
C ASP A 88 -10.86 -27.56 14.05
N GLY A 89 -12.06 -26.97 14.08
CA GLY A 89 -13.28 -27.65 14.53
C GLY A 89 -13.85 -28.64 13.50
N PHE A 90 -13.69 -28.35 12.20
CA PHE A 90 -14.29 -29.16 11.12
C PHE A 90 -13.28 -29.80 10.16
N GLY A 91 -11.98 -29.49 10.27
CA GLY A 91 -10.94 -30.00 9.39
C GLY A 91 -11.05 -29.53 7.94
N LEU A 92 -11.68 -28.37 7.70
CA LEU A 92 -11.88 -27.85 6.35
C LEU A 92 -10.65 -27.06 5.87
N GLY A 93 -10.23 -27.29 4.62
CA GLY A 93 -9.22 -26.45 3.98
C GLY A 93 -9.72 -25.01 3.75
N TYR A 94 -8.81 -24.03 3.72
CA TYR A 94 -9.18 -22.61 3.71
C TYR A 94 -10.04 -22.16 2.53
N VAL A 95 -9.86 -22.74 1.35
CA VAL A 95 -10.74 -22.46 0.19
C VAL A 95 -12.17 -22.94 0.46
N GLU A 96 -12.34 -24.11 1.09
CA GLU A 96 -13.66 -24.61 1.48
C GLU A 96 -14.30 -23.79 2.59
N ILE A 97 -13.51 -23.25 3.51
CA ILE A 97 -13.98 -22.28 4.51
C ILE A 97 -14.51 -21.02 3.80
N GLY A 98 -13.76 -20.50 2.83
CA GLY A 98 -14.20 -19.36 2.02
C GLY A 98 -15.52 -19.64 1.28
N ARG A 99 -15.67 -20.83 0.71
CA ARG A 99 -16.93 -21.29 0.09
C ARG A 99 -18.08 -21.33 1.09
N LEU A 100 -17.86 -21.94 2.24
CA LEU A 100 -18.85 -22.03 3.31
C LEU A 100 -19.30 -20.64 3.76
N ILE A 101 -18.36 -19.73 4.01
CA ILE A 101 -18.66 -18.35 4.40
C ILE A 101 -19.49 -17.67 3.30
N ALA A 102 -19.08 -17.71 2.03
CA ALA A 102 -19.82 -17.07 0.94
C ALA A 102 -21.25 -17.65 0.76
N ILE A 103 -21.42 -18.97 0.89
CA ILE A 103 -22.72 -19.65 0.80
C ILE A 103 -23.66 -19.22 1.92
N VAL A 104 -23.14 -19.05 3.15
CA VAL A 104 -23.95 -18.78 4.34
C VAL A 104 -24.18 -17.29 4.54
N GLN A 105 -23.17 -16.47 4.30
CA GLN A 105 -23.14 -15.05 4.67
C GLN A 105 -24.26 -14.27 3.99
N TYR A 106 -24.42 -14.37 2.68
CA TYR A 106 -25.46 -13.62 1.97
C TYR A 106 -26.89 -14.01 2.41
N PRO A 107 -27.30 -15.31 2.40
CA PRO A 107 -28.61 -15.72 2.91
C PRO A 107 -28.84 -15.36 4.38
N LEU A 108 -27.80 -15.47 5.22
CA LEU A 108 -27.89 -15.09 6.64
C LEU A 108 -28.15 -13.57 6.79
N THR A 109 -27.46 -12.75 6.01
CA THR A 109 -27.67 -11.29 5.97
C THR A 109 -29.10 -10.95 5.56
N LEU A 110 -29.63 -11.60 4.52
CA LEU A 110 -31.02 -11.44 4.09
C LEU A 110 -31.99 -11.85 5.21
N LEU A 111 -31.80 -13.01 5.82
CA LEU A 111 -32.64 -13.56 6.89
C LEU A 111 -32.69 -12.66 8.12
N LEU A 112 -31.51 -12.31 8.67
CA LEU A 112 -31.41 -11.51 9.90
C LEU A 112 -31.95 -10.09 9.69
N SER A 113 -31.68 -9.51 8.52
CA SER A 113 -32.17 -8.17 8.19
C SER A 113 -33.67 -8.15 7.93
N TRP A 114 -34.19 -9.11 7.16
CA TRP A 114 -35.63 -9.27 6.95
C TRP A 114 -36.36 -9.46 8.28
N LEU A 115 -35.86 -10.34 9.15
CA LEU A 115 -36.48 -10.59 10.45
C LEU A 115 -36.46 -9.33 11.34
N ALA A 116 -35.36 -8.60 11.38
CA ALA A 116 -35.27 -7.36 12.14
C ALA A 116 -36.26 -6.30 11.63
N ILE A 117 -36.34 -6.08 10.30
CA ILE A 117 -37.30 -5.16 9.69
C ILE A 117 -38.73 -5.61 9.96
N ARG A 118 -39.02 -6.91 9.86
CA ARG A 118 -40.33 -7.50 10.14
C ARG A 118 -40.79 -7.30 11.58
N LEU A 119 -39.86 -7.40 12.54
CA LEU A 119 -40.11 -7.18 13.96
C LEU A 119 -40.17 -5.69 14.35
N LEU A 120 -39.53 -4.82 13.57
CA LEU A 120 -39.60 -3.37 13.74
C LEU A 120 -40.86 -2.79 13.11
N PHE A 121 -41.30 -3.27 11.96
CA PHE A 121 -42.43 -2.73 11.21
C PHE A 121 -43.51 -3.80 11.00
N ASP A 122 -43.69 -4.27 9.76
CA ASP A 122 -44.73 -5.18 9.32
C ASP A 122 -44.25 -6.05 8.15
N ASP A 123 -45.08 -6.99 7.72
CA ASP A 123 -44.77 -7.95 6.65
C ASP A 123 -44.61 -7.29 5.27
N VAL A 124 -45.37 -6.25 4.97
CA VAL A 124 -45.28 -5.51 3.70
C VAL A 124 -43.94 -4.79 3.60
N THR A 125 -43.53 -4.11 4.68
CA THR A 125 -42.23 -3.42 4.74
C THR A 125 -41.08 -4.42 4.64
N ALA A 126 -41.19 -5.57 5.32
CA ALA A 126 -40.13 -6.58 5.31
C ALA A 126 -39.98 -7.26 3.95
N ALA A 127 -41.10 -7.61 3.29
CA ALA A 127 -41.07 -8.21 1.97
C ALA A 127 -40.56 -7.24 0.90
N SER A 128 -41.00 -5.97 0.92
CA SER A 128 -40.49 -4.97 -0.04
C SER A 128 -39.02 -4.63 0.21
N PHE A 129 -38.59 -4.56 1.48
CA PHE A 129 -37.17 -4.45 1.85
C PHE A 129 -36.34 -5.57 1.24
N LEU A 130 -36.80 -6.82 1.41
CA LEU A 130 -36.09 -7.98 0.88
C LEU A 130 -36.02 -7.97 -0.64
N GLY A 131 -37.11 -7.59 -1.33
CA GLY A 131 -37.13 -7.46 -2.78
C GLY A 131 -36.12 -6.41 -3.28
N LEU A 132 -36.05 -5.26 -2.63
CA LEU A 132 -35.08 -4.21 -2.99
C LEU A 132 -33.62 -4.64 -2.74
N LEU A 133 -33.35 -5.25 -1.58
CA LEU A 133 -31.99 -5.65 -1.20
C LEU A 133 -31.48 -6.83 -2.02
N SER A 134 -32.32 -7.82 -2.28
CA SER A 134 -31.97 -9.00 -3.09
C SER A 134 -31.80 -8.68 -4.57
N ALA A 135 -32.24 -7.51 -5.02
CA ALA A 135 -32.02 -7.02 -6.38
C ALA A 135 -30.69 -6.26 -6.55
N ASP A 136 -30.00 -5.92 -5.46
CA ASP A 136 -28.76 -5.14 -5.50
C ASP A 136 -27.54 -6.04 -5.77
N GLY A 137 -27.05 -6.00 -7.01
CA GLY A 137 -25.94 -6.84 -7.47
C GLY A 137 -24.58 -6.51 -6.85
N LYS A 138 -24.37 -5.27 -6.39
CA LYS A 138 -23.12 -4.85 -5.74
C LYS A 138 -23.07 -5.37 -4.32
N PHE A 139 -24.18 -5.20 -3.60
CA PHE A 139 -24.35 -5.75 -2.27
C PHE A 139 -24.22 -7.27 -2.30
N TRP A 140 -24.87 -7.94 -3.25
CA TRP A 140 -24.72 -9.38 -3.46
C TRP A 140 -23.28 -9.79 -3.71
N SER A 141 -22.60 -9.18 -4.69
CA SER A 141 -21.21 -9.53 -5.04
C SER A 141 -20.28 -9.42 -3.83
N TRP A 142 -20.43 -8.34 -3.06
CA TRP A 142 -19.63 -8.12 -1.85
C TRP A 142 -19.95 -9.09 -0.71
N GLN A 143 -21.19 -9.58 -0.61
CA GLN A 143 -21.57 -10.57 0.39
C GLN A 143 -21.09 -12.00 0.03
N LEU A 144 -20.58 -12.20 -1.19
CA LEU A 144 -19.98 -13.45 -1.65
C LEU A 144 -18.43 -13.48 -1.55
N THR A 145 -17.84 -12.43 -0.96
CA THR A 145 -16.44 -12.44 -0.52
C THR A 145 -16.35 -12.86 0.96
N VAL A 146 -15.15 -13.23 1.40
CA VAL A 146 -14.82 -13.32 2.83
C VAL A 146 -14.34 -11.94 3.23
N ALA A 147 -15.27 -11.12 3.72
CA ALA A 147 -15.02 -9.73 4.07
C ALA A 147 -15.72 -9.38 5.40
N PRO A 148 -15.00 -8.84 6.39
CA PRO A 148 -15.57 -8.54 7.69
C PRO A 148 -16.69 -7.50 7.66
N THR A 149 -16.66 -6.59 6.69
CA THR A 149 -17.78 -5.65 6.49
C THR A 149 -19.07 -6.38 6.12
N ALA A 150 -19.02 -7.47 5.37
CA ALA A 150 -20.20 -8.24 5.00
C ALA A 150 -20.84 -8.90 6.23
N MET A 151 -20.03 -9.47 7.13
CA MET A 151 -20.47 -9.97 8.43
C MET A 151 -21.07 -8.87 9.32
N ILE A 152 -20.45 -7.67 9.39
CA ILE A 152 -21.02 -6.52 10.12
C ILE A 152 -22.41 -6.18 9.57
N LEU A 153 -22.58 -6.16 8.25
CA LEU A 153 -23.85 -5.85 7.60
C LEU A 153 -24.93 -6.90 7.90
N ALA A 154 -24.57 -8.18 8.05
CA ALA A 154 -25.49 -9.24 8.49
C ALA A 154 -26.11 -8.95 9.87
N LEU A 155 -25.31 -8.37 10.76
CA LEU A 155 -25.65 -8.14 12.16
C LEU A 155 -26.16 -6.72 12.45
N TYR A 156 -26.04 -5.79 11.49
CA TYR A 156 -26.40 -4.38 11.69
C TYR A 156 -27.89 -4.17 11.97
N MET A 157 -28.78 -4.79 11.21
CA MET A 157 -30.23 -4.67 11.44
C MET A 157 -30.69 -5.31 12.77
N PRO A 158 -30.18 -6.51 13.16
CA PRO A 158 -30.32 -7.01 14.53
C PRO A 158 -29.84 -6.02 15.60
N PHE A 159 -28.68 -5.38 15.41
CA PHE A 159 -28.18 -4.36 16.33
C PHE A 159 -29.17 -3.21 16.51
N LEU A 160 -29.70 -2.65 15.42
CA LEU A 160 -30.72 -1.60 15.47
C LEU A 160 -31.99 -2.06 16.22
N TYR A 161 -32.44 -3.30 15.98
CA TYR A 161 -33.58 -3.87 16.69
C TYR A 161 -33.34 -3.96 18.21
N PHE A 162 -32.21 -4.52 18.64
CA PHE A 162 -31.91 -4.69 20.06
C PHE A 162 -31.65 -3.36 20.77
N PHE A 163 -30.99 -2.42 20.09
CA PHE A 163 -30.80 -1.05 20.60
C PHE A 163 -32.15 -0.37 20.84
N LEU A 164 -33.06 -0.39 19.85
CA LEU A 164 -34.38 0.22 19.98
C LEU A 164 -35.23 -0.45 21.08
N ARG A 165 -34.99 -1.74 21.36
CA ARG A 165 -35.64 -2.47 22.46
C ARG A 165 -34.97 -2.26 23.82
N LYS A 166 -33.98 -1.37 23.92
CA LYS A 166 -33.16 -1.10 25.12
C LYS A 166 -32.53 -2.38 25.69
N ARG A 167 -32.16 -3.32 24.82
CA ARG A 167 -31.42 -4.53 25.19
C ARG A 167 -29.92 -4.23 25.14
N LYS A 168 -29.50 -3.29 25.99
CA LYS A 168 -28.16 -2.67 25.96
C LYS A 168 -27.01 -3.67 25.97
N TYR A 169 -27.08 -4.76 26.74
CA TYR A 169 -26.02 -5.78 26.75
C TYR A 169 -25.85 -6.50 25.40
N ILE A 170 -26.96 -6.82 24.72
CA ILE A 170 -26.89 -7.43 23.38
C ILE A 170 -26.40 -6.40 22.35
N ALA A 171 -26.87 -5.16 22.44
CA ALA A 171 -26.40 -4.08 21.57
C ALA A 171 -24.90 -3.81 21.76
N THR A 172 -24.40 -3.85 23.00
CA THR A 172 -22.97 -3.78 23.33
C THR A 172 -22.20 -4.96 22.73
N ALA A 173 -22.68 -6.19 22.91
CA ALA A 173 -22.01 -7.37 22.35
C ALA A 173 -21.87 -7.24 20.83
N LEU A 174 -22.94 -6.83 20.13
CA LEU A 174 -22.92 -6.64 18.68
C LEU A 174 -21.97 -5.50 18.25
N LEU A 175 -21.99 -4.35 18.93
CA LEU A 175 -21.07 -3.25 18.61
C LEU A 175 -19.60 -3.61 18.92
N THR A 176 -19.36 -4.39 19.96
CA THR A 176 -18.04 -4.93 20.29
C THR A 176 -17.56 -5.88 19.18
N ILE A 177 -18.42 -6.78 18.71
CA ILE A 177 -18.13 -7.64 17.55
C ILE A 177 -17.77 -6.78 16.34
N PHE A 178 -18.50 -5.68 16.07
CA PHE A 178 -18.16 -4.79 14.95
C PHE A 178 -16.75 -4.22 15.09
N LEU A 179 -16.40 -3.69 16.27
CA LEU A 179 -15.06 -3.15 16.56
C LEU A 179 -13.96 -4.19 16.35
N TYR A 180 -14.19 -5.43 16.80
CA TYR A 180 -13.25 -6.54 16.58
C TYR A 180 -13.30 -7.14 15.17
N SER A 181 -14.20 -6.68 14.28
CA SER A 181 -14.32 -7.19 12.92
C SER A 181 -13.67 -6.29 11.87
N HIS A 182 -13.67 -4.96 12.04
CA HIS A 182 -13.22 -4.07 10.96
C HIS A 182 -12.71 -2.72 11.47
N LEU A 183 -11.67 -2.15 10.85
CA LEU A 183 -11.08 -0.86 11.27
C LEU A 183 -11.99 0.36 11.04
N GLY A 184 -12.63 0.50 9.87
CA GLY A 184 -13.47 1.67 9.54
C GLY A 184 -14.98 1.56 9.88
N MET A 185 -15.66 0.52 9.40
CA MET A 185 -17.12 0.38 9.44
C MET A 185 -17.79 0.60 10.82
N PRO A 186 -17.22 0.16 11.97
CA PRO A 186 -17.82 0.38 13.28
C PRO A 186 -17.99 1.86 13.63
N TYR A 187 -17.07 2.73 13.19
CA TYR A 187 -17.16 4.17 13.45
C TYR A 187 -18.29 4.82 12.66
N THR A 188 -18.58 4.34 11.44
CA THR A 188 -19.79 4.76 10.71
C THR A 188 -21.07 4.31 11.42
N ILE A 189 -21.06 3.14 12.06
CA ILE A 189 -22.18 2.65 12.88
C ILE A 189 -22.35 3.51 14.13
N MET A 190 -21.26 3.90 14.80
CA MET A 190 -21.28 4.82 15.93
C MET A 190 -21.78 6.21 15.52
N LEU A 191 -21.35 6.73 14.36
CA LEU A 191 -21.86 7.97 13.79
C LEU A 191 -23.36 7.88 13.49
N SER A 192 -23.80 6.77 12.87
CA SER A 192 -25.22 6.48 12.63
C SER A 192 -26.01 6.56 13.93
N LEU A 193 -25.54 5.88 14.98
CA LEU A 193 -26.16 5.86 16.30
C LEU A 193 -26.21 7.26 16.93
N ALA A 194 -25.11 8.01 16.86
CA ALA A 194 -25.02 9.37 17.39
C ALA A 194 -26.07 10.29 16.74
N ILE A 195 -26.16 10.27 15.41
CA ILE A 195 -27.17 11.05 14.67
C ILE A 195 -28.58 10.56 15.05
N SER A 196 -28.81 9.25 15.10
CA SER A 196 -30.10 8.68 15.48
C SER A 196 -30.57 9.16 16.86
N VAL A 197 -29.70 9.14 17.88
CA VAL A 197 -30.11 9.54 19.25
C VAL A 197 -30.33 11.05 19.39
N VAL A 198 -29.59 11.88 18.64
CA VAL A 198 -29.85 13.31 18.55
C VAL A 198 -31.24 13.55 17.95
N LEU A 199 -31.58 12.85 16.87
CA LEU A 199 -32.90 12.94 16.25
C LEU A 199 -34.03 12.39 17.14
N MET A 200 -33.73 11.41 17.99
CA MET A 200 -34.68 10.86 18.97
C MET A 200 -34.83 11.70 20.24
N TYR A 201 -33.95 12.68 20.48
CA TYR A 201 -33.89 13.44 21.73
C TYR A 201 -35.23 14.04 22.15
N LYS A 202 -35.98 14.60 21.18
CA LYS A 202 -37.30 15.20 21.43
C LYS A 202 -38.41 14.16 21.68
N LEU A 203 -38.18 12.90 21.34
CA LEU A 203 -39.16 11.81 21.48
C LEU A 203 -38.93 11.00 22.77
N ASP A 204 -37.68 10.62 23.05
CA ASP A 204 -37.30 9.91 24.27
C ASP A 204 -35.81 10.17 24.57
N ARG A 205 -35.55 10.98 25.60
CA ARG A 205 -34.19 11.38 26.00
C ARG A 205 -33.35 10.23 26.55
N SER A 206 -33.98 9.14 27.01
CA SER A 206 -33.24 8.03 27.62
C SER A 206 -32.35 7.30 26.62
N TYR A 207 -32.61 7.39 25.31
CA TYR A 207 -31.76 6.79 24.28
C TYR A 207 -30.35 7.36 24.22
N ILE A 208 -30.12 8.60 24.69
CA ILE A 208 -28.74 9.12 24.83
C ILE A 208 -27.98 8.29 25.86
N LYS A 209 -28.58 8.01 27.02
CA LYS A 209 -27.95 7.20 28.07
C LYS A 209 -27.69 5.78 27.58
N GLU A 210 -28.63 5.21 26.82
CA GLU A 210 -28.46 3.88 26.21
C GLU A 210 -27.31 3.87 25.20
N ALA A 211 -27.22 4.86 24.31
CA ALA A 211 -26.13 4.94 23.32
C ALA A 211 -24.77 5.15 23.98
N VAL A 212 -24.67 6.04 24.97
CA VAL A 212 -23.43 6.25 25.74
C VAL A 212 -23.01 4.95 26.41
N PHE A 213 -23.94 4.25 27.09
CA PHE A 213 -23.63 2.96 27.71
C PHE A 213 -23.11 1.93 26.69
N VAL A 214 -23.83 1.78 25.57
CA VAL A 214 -23.48 0.81 24.52
C VAL A 214 -22.11 1.12 23.94
N VAL A 215 -21.85 2.38 23.59
CA VAL A 215 -20.57 2.84 23.02
C VAL A 215 -19.43 2.68 24.02
N CYS A 216 -19.55 3.25 25.23
CA CYS A 216 -18.48 3.23 26.21
C CYS A 216 -18.12 1.81 26.62
N LEU A 217 -19.10 0.95 26.90
CA LEU A 217 -18.81 -0.44 27.26
C LEU A 217 -18.20 -1.21 26.09
N SER A 218 -18.61 -0.97 24.85
CA SER A 218 -17.99 -1.62 23.69
C SER A 218 -16.54 -1.19 23.49
N LEU A 219 -16.22 0.09 23.70
CA LEU A 219 -14.85 0.60 23.63
C LEU A 219 -13.98 0.04 24.76
N ILE A 220 -14.51 -0.12 25.97
CA ILE A 220 -13.81 -0.77 27.09
C ILE A 220 -13.50 -2.23 26.74
N LEU A 221 -14.44 -2.97 26.15
CA LEU A 221 -14.22 -4.36 25.74
C LEU A 221 -13.27 -4.48 24.54
N PHE A 222 -13.22 -3.47 23.68
CA PHE A 222 -12.28 -3.37 22.55
C PHE A 222 -10.89 -2.86 22.95
N LEU A 223 -10.71 -2.41 24.20
CA LEU A 223 -9.48 -1.79 24.68
C LEU A 223 -8.21 -2.63 24.40
N PRO A 224 -8.19 -3.97 24.56
CA PRO A 224 -6.99 -4.76 24.26
C PRO A 224 -6.48 -4.59 22.82
N TRP A 225 -7.38 -4.68 21.84
CA TRP A 225 -7.00 -4.50 20.43
C TRP A 225 -6.73 -3.04 20.09
N MET A 226 -7.46 -2.12 20.72
CA MET A 226 -7.21 -0.68 20.57
C MET A 226 -5.79 -0.31 21.03
N LEU A 227 -5.33 -0.87 22.16
CA LEU A 227 -3.95 -0.66 22.63
C LEU A 227 -2.92 -1.22 21.64
N HIS A 228 -3.16 -2.41 21.07
CA HIS A 228 -2.30 -2.98 20.03
C HIS A 228 -2.19 -2.06 18.80
N ILE A 229 -3.31 -1.51 18.31
CA ILE A 229 -3.30 -0.53 17.22
C ILE A 229 -2.52 0.72 17.63
N LEU A 230 -2.76 1.26 18.83
CA LEU A 230 -2.09 2.47 19.31
C LEU A 230 -0.57 2.30 19.47
N SER A 231 -0.12 1.11 19.87
CA SER A 231 1.29 0.78 20.01
C SER A 231 2.03 0.64 18.67
N ASN A 232 1.32 0.60 17.55
CA ASN A 232 1.86 0.42 16.20
C ASN A 232 1.35 1.50 15.24
N LEU A 233 1.06 2.71 15.74
CA LEU A 233 0.56 3.82 14.92
C LEU A 233 1.58 4.31 13.89
N ASP A 234 2.87 4.14 14.16
CA ASP A 234 3.97 4.45 13.25
C ASP A 234 3.95 3.59 11.98
N ALA A 235 3.46 2.35 12.10
CA ALA A 235 3.23 1.46 10.97
C ALA A 235 2.00 1.87 10.14
N LEU A 236 1.03 2.60 10.71
CA LEU A 236 -0.15 3.10 9.99
C LEU A 236 0.19 4.36 9.18
N ARG A 237 0.69 4.15 7.97
CA ARG A 237 0.80 5.21 6.97
C ARG A 237 -0.56 5.40 6.32
N ALA A 238 -1.30 6.41 6.79
CA ALA A 238 -2.54 6.83 6.15
C ALA A 238 -2.25 7.34 4.73
N ASN A 239 -2.28 6.44 3.75
CA ASN A 239 -2.70 6.84 2.42
C ASN A 239 -4.16 7.25 2.58
N LEU A 240 -4.39 8.55 2.79
CA LEU A 240 -5.71 9.15 2.69
C LEU A 240 -6.20 8.84 1.27
N ALA A 241 -6.84 7.68 1.10
CA ALA A 241 -7.62 7.36 -0.06
C ALA A 241 -8.79 8.35 -0.04
N ARG A 242 -8.54 9.57 -0.54
CA ARG A 242 -9.58 10.54 -0.83
C ARG A 242 -10.37 9.94 -1.98
N GLY A 243 -11.33 9.07 -1.65
CA GLY A 243 -12.27 8.58 -2.63
C GLY A 243 -12.90 9.79 -3.29
N ARG A 244 -12.77 9.93 -4.61
CA ARG A 244 -13.44 11.02 -5.32
C ARG A 244 -14.94 10.89 -5.06
N LEU A 245 -15.58 11.98 -4.66
CA LEU A 245 -17.01 12.03 -4.45
C LEU A 245 -17.74 11.58 -5.73
N GLN A 246 -18.57 10.53 -5.65
CA GLN A 246 -19.26 9.94 -6.81
C GLN A 246 -20.79 10.17 -6.76
N ILE A 247 -21.23 11.42 -6.88
CA ILE A 247 -22.68 11.75 -6.85
C ILE A 247 -23.44 11.07 -7.99
N LEU A 248 -22.85 11.01 -9.20
CA LEU A 248 -23.45 10.30 -10.33
C LEU A 248 -23.61 8.79 -10.08
N GLY A 249 -22.94 8.29 -9.04
CA GLY A 249 -23.10 6.97 -8.47
C GLY A 249 -24.55 6.54 -8.22
N PHE A 250 -25.42 7.49 -7.80
CA PHE A 250 -26.83 7.22 -7.51
C PHE A 250 -27.62 6.72 -8.74
N LEU A 251 -27.19 7.05 -9.96
CA LEU A 251 -27.83 6.58 -11.19
C LEU A 251 -27.63 5.08 -11.43
N SER A 252 -26.71 4.47 -10.71
CA SER A 252 -26.47 3.02 -10.74
C SER A 252 -27.20 2.24 -9.66
N MET A 253 -27.98 2.92 -8.82
CA MET A 253 -28.88 2.24 -7.89
C MET A 253 -30.08 1.68 -8.64
N ASN A 254 -30.69 0.63 -8.07
CA ASN A 254 -31.90 0.07 -8.63
C ASN A 254 -33.01 1.15 -8.68
N ILE A 255 -33.69 1.32 -9.83
CA ILE A 255 -34.67 2.39 -10.09
C ILE A 255 -35.77 2.43 -9.01
N PRO A 256 -36.40 1.30 -8.58
CA PRO A 256 -37.34 1.31 -7.48
C PRO A 256 -36.72 1.86 -6.19
N THR A 257 -35.49 1.47 -5.85
CA THR A 257 -34.79 2.03 -4.69
C THR A 257 -34.60 3.55 -4.84
N LEU A 258 -34.10 4.00 -5.99
CA LEU A 258 -33.84 5.41 -6.27
C LEU A 258 -35.11 6.28 -6.15
N LEU A 259 -36.24 5.81 -6.70
CA LEU A 259 -37.52 6.53 -6.66
C LEU A 259 -38.20 6.48 -5.29
N LEU A 260 -38.06 5.37 -4.56
CA LEU A 260 -38.69 5.19 -3.26
C LEU A 260 -37.90 5.84 -2.12
N LEU A 261 -36.59 6.08 -2.29
CA LEU A 261 -35.73 6.60 -1.24
C LEU A 261 -36.19 7.98 -0.71
N PRO A 262 -36.53 9.00 -1.53
CA PRO A 262 -37.03 10.29 -1.02
C PRO A 262 -38.36 10.15 -0.26
N LEU A 263 -39.27 9.30 -0.76
CA LEU A 263 -40.55 8.99 -0.10
C LEU A 263 -40.32 8.23 1.22
N GLY A 264 -39.31 7.37 1.24
CA GLY A 264 -38.83 6.63 2.40
C GLY A 264 -38.30 7.54 3.50
N ILE A 265 -37.45 8.50 3.14
CA ILE A 265 -36.95 9.54 4.07
C ILE A 265 -38.14 10.28 4.69
N TYR A 266 -39.10 10.71 3.86
CA TYR A 266 -40.34 11.33 4.35
C TYR A 266 -41.15 10.40 5.28
N ALA A 267 -41.31 9.13 4.92
CA ALA A 267 -42.03 8.15 5.71
C ALA A 267 -41.34 7.89 7.07
N CYS A 268 -40.00 7.85 7.12
CA CYS A 268 -39.23 7.74 8.36
C CYS A 268 -39.57 8.87 9.33
N PHE A 269 -39.77 10.11 8.88
CA PHE A 269 -40.17 11.20 9.78
C PHE A 269 -41.53 10.94 10.48
N LYS A 270 -42.37 10.05 9.94
CA LYS A 270 -43.68 9.68 10.50
C LYS A 270 -43.63 8.47 11.44
N GLU A 271 -42.59 7.63 11.35
CA GLU A 271 -42.44 6.38 12.13
C GLU A 271 -41.82 6.58 13.54
N LYS A 272 -41.96 7.79 14.12
CA LYS A 272 -41.46 8.17 15.45
C LYS A 272 -40.01 7.69 15.69
N LEU A 273 -39.74 6.97 16.79
CA LEU A 273 -38.41 6.49 17.16
C LEU A 273 -37.80 5.59 16.09
N LYS A 274 -38.56 4.66 15.52
CA LYS A 274 -38.06 3.74 14.49
C LYS A 274 -37.53 4.54 13.30
N GLY A 275 -38.31 5.48 12.79
CA GLY A 275 -37.90 6.27 11.65
C GLY A 275 -36.73 7.22 11.92
N ARG A 276 -36.59 7.78 13.13
CA ARG A 276 -35.37 8.53 13.52
C ARG A 276 -34.12 7.65 13.54
N LEU A 277 -34.27 6.38 13.92
CA LEU A 277 -33.18 5.40 13.86
C LEU A 277 -32.67 5.27 12.42
N PHE A 278 -33.57 4.96 11.48
CA PHE A 278 -33.22 4.77 10.07
C PHE A 278 -32.74 6.04 9.36
N ILE A 279 -33.23 7.22 9.73
CA ILE A 279 -32.66 8.49 9.21
C ILE A 279 -31.22 8.66 9.69
N GLY A 280 -30.94 8.41 10.97
CA GLY A 280 -29.57 8.47 11.49
C GLY A 280 -28.66 7.43 10.83
N SER A 281 -29.14 6.20 10.63
CA SER A 281 -28.44 5.17 9.83
C SER A 281 -28.14 5.64 8.41
N PHE A 282 -29.13 6.21 7.71
CA PHE A 282 -28.95 6.70 6.36
C PHE A 282 -27.89 7.79 6.28
N LEU A 283 -27.95 8.78 7.18
CA LEU A 283 -26.98 9.88 7.23
C LEU A 283 -25.59 9.41 7.66
N GLY A 284 -25.51 8.45 8.59
CA GLY A 284 -24.24 7.84 9.00
C GLY A 284 -23.57 7.12 7.83
N PHE A 285 -24.28 6.23 7.13
CA PHE A 285 -23.74 5.57 5.94
C PHE A 285 -23.45 6.53 4.78
N PHE A 286 -24.20 7.63 4.65
CA PHE A 286 -23.93 8.67 3.67
C PHE A 286 -22.53 9.29 3.84
N SER A 287 -21.95 9.27 5.05
CA SER A 287 -20.56 9.69 5.24
C SER A 287 -19.54 8.88 4.43
N ILE A 288 -19.83 7.60 4.12
CA ILE A 288 -18.97 6.76 3.27
C ILE A 288 -18.87 7.33 1.85
N LEU A 289 -19.95 7.93 1.34
CA LEU A 289 -19.90 8.58 0.02
C LEU A 289 -18.93 9.76 0.01
N LEU A 290 -18.86 10.50 1.12
CA LEU A 290 -18.01 11.67 1.29
C LEU A 290 -16.53 11.29 1.46
N THR A 291 -16.25 10.21 2.17
CA THR A 291 -14.87 9.81 2.52
C THR A 291 -14.27 8.78 1.56
N TYR A 292 -15.11 7.88 1.02
CA TYR A 292 -14.69 6.67 0.30
C TYR A 292 -15.42 6.46 -1.04
N GLY A 293 -16.23 7.44 -1.47
CA GLY A 293 -16.85 7.50 -2.80
C GLY A 293 -17.68 6.26 -3.13
N TRP A 294 -17.20 5.48 -4.10
CA TRP A 294 -17.86 4.27 -4.64
C TRP A 294 -18.29 3.25 -3.57
N ARG A 295 -17.51 3.06 -2.48
CA ARG A 295 -17.83 2.05 -1.45
C ARG A 295 -19.18 2.28 -0.77
N TYR A 296 -19.74 3.49 -0.85
CA TYR A 296 -21.12 3.74 -0.42
C TYR A 296 -22.12 2.81 -1.11
N PHE A 297 -21.98 2.59 -2.42
CA PHE A 297 -22.90 1.74 -3.21
C PHE A 297 -22.76 0.25 -2.92
N ILE A 298 -21.73 -0.15 -2.16
CA ILE A 298 -21.55 -1.52 -1.68
C ILE A 298 -22.10 -1.68 -0.25
N HIS A 299 -21.82 -0.71 0.63
CA HIS A 299 -22.14 -0.85 2.06
C HIS A 299 -23.49 -0.26 2.48
N ALA A 300 -23.99 0.77 1.80
CA ALA A 300 -25.27 1.41 2.11
C ALA A 300 -26.56 0.74 1.57
N PRO A 301 -26.55 -0.19 0.59
CA PRO A 301 -27.78 -0.83 0.08
C PRO A 301 -28.70 -1.40 1.15
N LEU A 302 -28.13 -1.95 2.23
CA LEU A 302 -28.88 -2.45 3.38
C LEU A 302 -29.77 -1.37 4.01
N VAL A 303 -29.22 -0.19 4.28
CA VAL A 303 -29.96 0.93 4.90
C VAL A 303 -30.87 1.62 3.88
N ASN A 304 -30.38 1.80 2.65
CA ASN A 304 -31.14 2.43 1.57
C ASN A 304 -32.41 1.63 1.25
N SER A 305 -32.32 0.30 1.19
CA SER A 305 -33.46 -0.58 0.97
C SER A 305 -34.46 -0.51 2.11
N ALA A 306 -34.01 -0.41 3.37
CA ALA A 306 -34.91 -0.30 4.52
C ALA A 306 -35.68 1.04 4.53
N VAL A 307 -35.00 2.14 4.18
CA VAL A 307 -35.64 3.46 4.04
C VAL A 307 -36.62 3.44 2.86
N ALA A 308 -36.20 2.94 1.69
CA ALA A 308 -37.04 2.84 0.50
C ALA A 308 -38.29 1.95 0.73
N ALA A 309 -38.17 0.86 1.48
CA ALA A 309 -39.30 -0.01 1.84
C ALA A 309 -40.41 0.71 2.63
N LEU A 310 -40.05 1.69 3.48
CA LEU A 310 -41.02 2.55 4.16
C LEU A 310 -41.71 3.50 3.17
N GLY A 311 -40.99 3.97 2.15
CA GLY A 311 -41.56 4.71 1.02
C GLY A 311 -42.59 3.87 0.27
N TYR A 312 -42.26 2.61 -0.04
CA TYR A 312 -43.17 1.65 -0.66
C TYR A 312 -44.45 1.46 0.15
N LYS A 313 -44.31 1.17 1.46
CA LYS A 313 -45.45 1.03 2.38
C LYS A 313 -46.36 2.26 2.35
N ARG A 314 -45.77 3.47 2.30
CA ARG A 314 -46.52 4.74 2.30
C ARG A 314 -47.38 4.88 1.05
N ILE A 315 -46.92 4.40 -0.10
CA ILE A 315 -47.67 4.42 -1.37
C ILE A 315 -48.81 3.41 -1.29
N ILE A 316 -48.51 2.16 -0.95
CA ILE A 316 -49.46 1.06 -1.09
C ILE A 316 -50.61 1.10 -0.08
N ASN A 317 -50.37 1.66 1.11
CA ASN A 317 -51.38 1.76 2.18
C ASN A 317 -52.38 2.91 1.99
N ARG A 318 -52.27 3.74 0.94
CA ARG A 318 -53.15 4.91 0.79
C ARG A 318 -54.58 4.55 0.33
N THR A 319 -54.80 3.41 -0.32
CA THR A 319 -56.09 3.17 -1.00
C THR A 319 -56.44 1.71 -1.30
N ALA A 320 -55.63 0.73 -0.89
CA ALA A 320 -55.79 -0.66 -1.32
C ALA A 320 -56.33 -1.58 -0.21
N SER A 321 -57.14 -2.58 -0.61
CA SER A 321 -57.55 -3.67 0.28
C SER A 321 -56.33 -4.53 0.66
N ARG A 322 -56.38 -5.23 1.80
CA ARG A 322 -55.26 -6.07 2.26
C ARG A 322 -54.85 -7.13 1.23
N LYS A 323 -55.82 -7.75 0.54
CA LYS A 323 -55.55 -8.71 -0.52
C LYS A 323 -54.75 -8.08 -1.65
N LEU A 324 -55.16 -6.89 -2.10
CA LEU A 324 -54.46 -6.15 -3.17
C LEU A 324 -53.04 -5.74 -2.75
N ILE A 325 -52.86 -5.28 -1.50
CA ILE A 325 -51.53 -4.94 -0.96
C ILE A 325 -50.60 -6.16 -1.02
N VAL A 326 -51.08 -7.32 -0.55
CA VAL A 326 -50.30 -8.57 -0.56
C VAL A 326 -49.97 -8.98 -1.99
N THR A 327 -50.93 -8.97 -2.92
CA THR A 327 -50.69 -9.33 -4.32
C THR A 327 -49.66 -8.42 -4.99
N ILE A 328 -49.80 -7.09 -4.86
CA ILE A 328 -48.85 -6.13 -5.43
C ILE A 328 -47.47 -6.30 -4.78
N THR A 329 -47.39 -6.61 -3.48
CA THR A 329 -46.11 -6.84 -2.80
C THR A 329 -45.45 -8.14 -3.26
N LEU A 330 -46.23 -9.21 -3.51
CA LEU A 330 -45.70 -10.45 -4.09
C LEU A 330 -45.17 -10.23 -5.51
N VAL A 331 -45.90 -9.49 -6.35
CA VAL A 331 -45.45 -9.12 -7.70
C VAL A 331 -44.18 -8.27 -7.61
N PHE A 332 -44.16 -7.27 -6.72
CA PHE A 332 -42.99 -6.42 -6.52
C PHE A 332 -41.76 -7.23 -6.09
N LEU A 333 -41.94 -8.14 -5.13
CA LEU A 333 -40.89 -9.05 -4.68
C LEU A 333 -40.40 -9.90 -5.86
N ALA A 334 -41.29 -10.58 -6.57
CA ALA A 334 -40.93 -11.43 -7.71
C ALA A 334 -40.21 -10.67 -8.83
N VAL A 335 -40.71 -9.49 -9.21
CA VAL A 335 -40.10 -8.66 -10.26
C VAL A 335 -38.69 -8.23 -9.87
N ASN A 336 -38.47 -7.77 -8.63
CA ASN A 336 -37.13 -7.35 -8.18
C ASN A 336 -36.19 -8.54 -7.95
N SER A 337 -36.71 -9.73 -7.62
CA SER A 337 -35.91 -10.94 -7.56
C SER A 337 -35.46 -11.44 -8.94
N LEU A 338 -36.14 -11.05 -10.01
CA LEU A 338 -35.80 -11.44 -11.39
C LEU A 338 -34.99 -10.35 -12.11
N PHE A 339 -35.27 -9.08 -11.86
CA PHE A 339 -34.72 -7.96 -12.59
C PHE A 339 -34.13 -6.88 -11.68
N SER A 340 -32.93 -6.41 -12.02
CA SER A 340 -32.35 -5.18 -11.49
C SER A 340 -32.46 -4.09 -12.56
N PHE A 341 -32.95 -2.92 -12.18
CA PHE A 341 -33.17 -1.82 -13.12
C PHE A 341 -32.21 -0.67 -12.80
N SER A 342 -31.28 -0.30 -13.68
CA SER A 342 -30.36 0.83 -13.41
C SER A 342 -30.30 1.79 -14.60
N LEU A 343 -30.06 3.08 -14.35
CA LEU A 343 -29.96 4.08 -15.43
C LEU A 343 -28.58 4.07 -16.08
N ILE A 344 -27.55 3.71 -15.31
CA ILE A 344 -26.17 3.59 -15.80
C ILE A 344 -25.51 2.40 -15.09
N PRO A 345 -24.91 1.46 -15.84
CA PRO A 345 -24.02 0.47 -15.24
C PRO A 345 -22.77 1.19 -14.72
N ILE A 346 -22.59 1.27 -13.40
CA ILE A 346 -21.32 1.72 -12.82
C ILE A 346 -20.47 0.50 -12.60
N GLY A 347 -19.75 0.16 -13.66
CA GLY A 347 -18.68 -0.79 -13.68
C GLY A 347 -17.87 -0.51 -14.94
N ARG A 348 -16.78 0.25 -14.81
CA ARG A 348 -15.52 0.12 -15.57
C ARG A 348 -14.63 1.35 -15.43
N GLY A 349 -13.41 1.12 -14.93
CA GLY A 349 -12.25 1.62 -15.66
C GLY A 349 -12.26 0.97 -17.05
N ARG A 350 -12.48 1.78 -18.08
CA ARG A 350 -12.39 1.45 -19.52
C ARG A 350 -13.38 0.40 -20.06
N LEU A 351 -14.59 0.85 -20.39
CA LEU A 351 -15.37 0.59 -21.63
C LEU A 351 -16.88 0.72 -21.34
N PRO A 352 -17.57 1.80 -21.74
CA PRO A 352 -19.02 1.88 -21.59
C PRO A 352 -19.68 0.82 -22.51
N GLN A 353 -20.24 -0.24 -21.94
CA GLN A 353 -21.38 -0.90 -22.59
C GLN A 353 -22.56 0.03 -22.30
N GLY A 354 -23.26 0.47 -23.37
CA GLY A 354 -24.27 1.52 -23.31
C GLY A 354 -25.38 1.32 -22.26
N PRO A 355 -26.32 2.26 -22.12
CA PRO A 355 -27.35 2.22 -21.08
C PRO A 355 -28.13 0.89 -21.14
N ARG A 356 -27.96 0.04 -20.12
CA ARG A 356 -28.78 -1.16 -19.91
C ARG A 356 -29.75 -0.87 -18.77
N ILE A 357 -31.00 -0.63 -19.15
CA ILE A 357 -32.08 -0.31 -18.20
C ILE A 357 -32.48 -1.55 -17.38
N VAL A 358 -32.24 -2.76 -17.90
CA VAL A 358 -32.62 -4.03 -17.26
C VAL A 358 -31.41 -4.97 -17.26
N GLU A 359 -31.06 -5.44 -16.07
CA GLU A 359 -30.02 -6.44 -15.82
C GLU A 359 -30.60 -7.62 -15.02
N PRO A 360 -30.02 -8.83 -15.12
CA PRO A 360 -30.45 -9.94 -14.28
C PRO A 360 -30.19 -9.60 -12.81
N ALA A 361 -31.19 -9.77 -11.96
CA ALA A 361 -31.01 -9.67 -10.51
C ALA A 361 -30.11 -10.81 -9.97
N PRO A 362 -29.52 -10.67 -8.77
CA PRO A 362 -28.72 -11.70 -8.12
C PRO A 362 -29.24 -13.13 -8.24
N LEU A 363 -30.53 -13.37 -7.97
CA LEU A 363 -31.11 -14.72 -8.06
C LEU A 363 -30.97 -15.33 -9.47
N VAL A 364 -31.16 -14.50 -10.51
CA VAL A 364 -31.01 -14.93 -11.91
C VAL A 364 -29.53 -15.13 -12.24
N ARG A 365 -28.63 -14.32 -11.69
CA ARG A 365 -27.18 -14.51 -11.87
C ARG A 365 -26.71 -15.80 -11.23
N GLU A 366 -27.19 -16.12 -10.03
CA GLU A 366 -26.93 -17.40 -9.39
C GLU A 366 -27.46 -18.58 -10.21
N LEU A 367 -28.57 -18.41 -10.94
CA LEU A 367 -29.09 -19.44 -11.82
C LEU A 367 -28.30 -19.59 -13.14
N THR A 368 -27.60 -18.55 -13.59
CA THR A 368 -27.10 -18.48 -14.98
C THR A 368 -25.60 -18.27 -15.12
N THR A 369 -25.01 -17.29 -14.43
CA THR A 369 -23.65 -16.81 -14.75
C THR A 369 -22.71 -16.73 -13.56
N MET A 370 -23.22 -16.50 -12.34
CA MET A 370 -22.42 -16.20 -11.14
C MET A 370 -21.35 -15.10 -11.36
N VAL A 371 -21.58 -14.19 -12.31
CA VAL A 371 -20.63 -13.12 -12.62
C VAL A 371 -20.77 -12.00 -11.59
N SER A 372 -19.67 -11.75 -10.87
CA SER A 372 -19.52 -10.62 -9.96
C SER A 372 -19.64 -9.26 -10.68
N GLU A 373 -20.18 -8.24 -10.01
CA GLU A 373 -20.10 -6.85 -10.46
C GLU A 373 -18.76 -6.16 -10.11
N GLU A 374 -17.86 -6.88 -9.46
CA GLU A 374 -16.52 -6.37 -9.17
C GLU A 374 -15.69 -6.14 -10.45
N PRO A 375 -14.73 -5.20 -10.42
CA PRO A 375 -13.76 -5.01 -11.50
C PRO A 375 -13.14 -6.35 -11.95
N LYS A 376 -13.08 -6.60 -13.27
CA LYS A 376 -12.50 -7.84 -13.84
C LYS A 376 -11.12 -8.19 -13.31
N ALA A 377 -10.29 -7.17 -13.04
CA ALA A 377 -8.96 -7.34 -12.46
C ALA A 377 -8.99 -8.05 -11.10
N TRP A 378 -10.08 -7.95 -10.34
CA TRP A 378 -10.22 -8.62 -9.04
C TRP A 378 -10.65 -10.09 -9.18
N GLY A 379 -11.33 -10.43 -10.28
CA GLY A 379 -11.66 -11.82 -10.60
C GLY A 379 -10.44 -12.67 -10.95
N ALA A 380 -9.39 -12.05 -11.52
CA ALA A 380 -8.13 -12.73 -11.82
C ALA A 380 -7.49 -13.39 -10.58
N PHE A 381 -7.69 -12.80 -9.39
CA PHE A 381 -7.12 -13.29 -8.13
C PHE A 381 -8.08 -14.18 -7.33
N SER A 382 -9.20 -14.59 -7.92
CA SER A 382 -10.12 -15.53 -7.27
C SER A 382 -9.45 -16.88 -7.04
N LEU A 383 -9.68 -17.47 -5.87
CA LEU A 383 -9.20 -18.80 -5.50
C LEU A 383 -9.75 -19.93 -6.37
N ASN A 384 -10.73 -19.65 -7.24
CA ASN A 384 -11.24 -20.59 -8.25
C ASN A 384 -10.68 -20.36 -9.65
N ASN A 385 -9.78 -19.38 -9.84
CA ASN A 385 -9.13 -19.19 -11.13
C ASN A 385 -8.19 -20.38 -11.40
N PRO A 386 -8.44 -21.22 -12.43
CA PRO A 386 -7.61 -22.37 -12.72
C PRO A 386 -6.16 -21.98 -13.01
N ASP A 387 -5.92 -20.81 -13.60
CA ASP A 387 -4.56 -20.32 -13.88
C ASP A 387 -3.83 -19.98 -12.58
N LEU A 388 -4.52 -19.40 -11.59
CA LEU A 388 -3.94 -19.12 -10.27
C LEU A 388 -3.63 -20.39 -9.49
N VAL A 389 -4.51 -21.39 -9.57
CA VAL A 389 -4.27 -22.72 -8.96
C VAL A 389 -3.06 -23.39 -9.62
N ALA A 390 -2.92 -23.28 -10.95
CA ALA A 390 -1.76 -23.80 -11.67
C ALA A 390 -0.45 -23.09 -11.25
N VAL A 391 -0.48 -21.76 -11.08
CA VAL A 391 0.65 -20.99 -10.52
C VAL A 391 1.02 -21.50 -9.13
N ALA A 392 0.04 -21.67 -8.24
CA ALA A 392 0.28 -22.14 -6.88
C ALA A 392 0.91 -23.54 -6.85
N ASN A 393 0.38 -24.48 -7.66
CA ASN A 393 0.94 -25.83 -7.77
C ASN A 393 2.37 -25.79 -8.31
N TRP A 394 2.64 -25.00 -9.36
CA TRP A 394 3.98 -24.84 -9.90
C TRP A 394 4.96 -24.33 -8.84
N ILE A 395 4.57 -23.33 -8.05
CA ILE A 395 5.42 -22.80 -6.95
C ILE A 395 5.67 -23.89 -5.91
N ALA A 396 4.63 -24.59 -5.48
CA ALA A 396 4.76 -25.65 -4.47
C ALA A 396 5.70 -26.78 -4.91
N GLU A 397 5.70 -27.14 -6.19
CA GLU A 397 6.52 -28.21 -6.77
C GLU A 397 7.96 -27.77 -7.10
N ASN A 398 8.19 -26.49 -7.39
CA ASN A 398 9.46 -25.99 -7.94
C ASN A 398 10.24 -25.06 -7.00
N THR A 399 9.68 -24.69 -5.84
CA THR A 399 10.38 -23.85 -4.85
C THR A 399 10.50 -24.54 -3.50
N ARG A 400 11.56 -24.18 -2.77
CA ARG A 400 11.71 -24.55 -1.36
C ARG A 400 10.62 -23.89 -0.51
N GLU A 401 10.34 -24.47 0.65
CA GLU A 401 9.34 -23.95 1.59
C GLU A 401 9.74 -22.59 2.20
N ASP A 402 11.03 -22.33 2.34
CA ASP A 402 11.58 -21.09 2.90
C ASP A 402 11.79 -19.97 1.87
N GLU A 403 11.61 -20.29 0.58
CA GLU A 403 11.66 -19.34 -0.54
C GLU A 403 10.61 -18.24 -0.34
N ILE A 404 11.00 -16.98 -0.58
CA ILE A 404 10.04 -15.87 -0.64
C ILE A 404 9.75 -15.62 -2.11
N ILE A 405 8.47 -15.59 -2.43
CA ILE A 405 7.99 -15.32 -3.78
C ILE A 405 7.78 -13.82 -3.94
N HIS A 406 8.29 -13.29 -5.04
CA HIS A 406 8.22 -11.87 -5.38
C HIS A 406 6.94 -11.58 -6.15
N VAL A 407 6.04 -10.80 -5.56
CA VAL A 407 4.70 -10.56 -6.13
C VAL A 407 4.38 -9.07 -6.07
N MET A 408 3.95 -8.49 -7.20
CA MET A 408 3.70 -7.04 -7.26
C MET A 408 2.27 -6.63 -6.87
N VAL A 409 1.36 -7.58 -6.67
CA VAL A 409 -0.05 -7.30 -6.36
C VAL A 409 -0.39 -7.95 -5.03
N GLY A 410 -0.86 -7.16 -4.06
CA GLY A 410 -1.13 -7.64 -2.70
C GLY A 410 -2.10 -8.82 -2.63
N SER A 411 -3.26 -8.69 -3.29
CA SER A 411 -4.26 -9.77 -3.35
C SER A 411 -3.74 -11.07 -3.98
N LEU A 412 -2.83 -10.97 -4.96
CA LEU A 412 -2.18 -12.13 -5.57
C LEU A 412 -1.15 -12.75 -4.61
N ALA A 413 -0.41 -11.91 -3.89
CA ALA A 413 0.56 -12.34 -2.89
C ALA A 413 -0.12 -13.16 -1.80
N ASP A 414 -1.24 -12.66 -1.25
CA ASP A 414 -2.01 -13.39 -0.24
C ASP A 414 -2.57 -14.71 -0.76
N ALA A 415 -3.03 -14.74 -2.01
CA ALA A 415 -3.54 -15.97 -2.61
C ALA A 415 -2.45 -17.02 -2.82
N ILE A 416 -1.26 -16.60 -3.28
CA ILE A 416 -0.09 -17.49 -3.41
C ILE A 416 0.31 -18.02 -2.03
N THR A 417 0.42 -17.17 -1.03
CA THR A 417 0.81 -17.58 0.32
C THR A 417 -0.23 -18.50 0.95
N LEU A 418 -1.53 -18.22 0.77
CA LEU A 418 -2.62 -19.08 1.24
C LEU A 418 -2.57 -20.48 0.63
N LEU A 419 -2.36 -20.56 -0.69
CA LEU A 419 -2.43 -21.83 -1.43
C LEU A 419 -1.15 -22.66 -1.31
N THR A 420 0.00 -22.01 -1.13
CA THR A 420 1.31 -22.68 -1.17
C THR A 420 2.03 -22.72 0.17
N GLY A 421 1.66 -21.87 1.12
CA GLY A 421 2.38 -21.65 2.38
C GLY A 421 3.71 -20.90 2.22
N ARG A 422 4.12 -20.53 1.00
CA ARG A 422 5.35 -19.76 0.74
C ARG A 422 5.10 -18.31 1.08
N ARG A 423 6.06 -17.67 1.75
CA ARG A 423 5.97 -16.27 2.14
C ARG A 423 6.12 -15.35 0.92
N THR A 424 5.54 -14.16 0.99
CA THR A 424 5.64 -13.15 -0.08
C THR A 424 6.22 -11.85 0.45
N ASP A 425 6.92 -11.12 -0.42
CA ASP A 425 7.52 -9.82 -0.09
C ASP A 425 6.53 -8.63 -0.20
N HIS A 426 5.28 -8.94 -0.54
CA HIS A 426 4.19 -7.98 -0.70
C HIS A 426 2.91 -8.48 -0.01
N GLY A 427 1.91 -7.60 0.07
CA GLY A 427 0.68 -7.83 0.83
C GLY A 427 -0.46 -6.85 0.53
N MET A 428 -1.68 -7.14 0.99
CA MET A 428 -2.92 -6.40 0.67
C MET A 428 -2.92 -4.95 1.11
N TYR A 429 -2.45 -4.68 2.34
CA TYR A 429 -2.61 -3.38 3.00
C TYR A 429 -1.28 -2.63 3.09
N PRO A 430 -0.87 -1.93 2.02
CA PRO A 430 0.37 -1.15 1.99
C PRO A 430 0.32 0.06 2.94
N GLU A 431 -0.81 0.38 3.54
CA GLU A 431 -0.94 1.37 4.61
C GLU A 431 -0.34 0.91 5.95
N VAL A 432 -0.15 -0.40 6.16
CA VAL A 432 0.49 -0.94 7.37
C VAL A 432 1.93 -1.34 7.02
N ARG A 433 2.87 -0.43 7.22
CA ARG A 433 4.26 -0.54 6.75
C ARG A 433 5.25 0.31 7.53
N THR A 434 6.51 -0.13 7.60
CA THR A 434 7.64 0.66 8.09
C THR A 434 8.69 0.87 7.00
N GLU A 435 9.54 1.90 7.13
CA GLU A 435 10.66 2.12 6.19
C GLU A 435 11.70 1.01 6.27
N GLU A 436 11.95 0.52 7.48
CA GLU A 436 12.85 -0.61 7.74
C GLU A 436 12.41 -1.87 6.99
N MET A 437 11.10 -2.16 6.98
CA MET A 437 10.53 -3.27 6.22
C MET A 437 10.84 -3.17 4.72
N PHE A 438 10.65 -1.99 4.10
CA PHE A 438 10.99 -1.82 2.68
C PHE A 438 12.48 -1.86 2.41
N ARG A 439 13.31 -1.28 3.29
CA ARG A 439 14.77 -1.39 3.16
C ARG A 439 15.18 -2.86 3.22
N ALA A 440 14.64 -3.65 4.13
CA ALA A 440 14.96 -5.07 4.25
C ALA A 440 14.42 -5.91 3.08
N VAL A 441 13.22 -5.62 2.56
CA VAL A 441 12.71 -6.24 1.32
C VAL A 441 13.61 -5.89 0.12
N ALA A 442 13.99 -4.62 -0.02
CA ALA A 442 14.83 -4.14 -1.11
C ALA A 442 16.29 -4.65 -1.01
N GLN A 443 16.83 -4.77 0.20
CA GLN A 443 18.20 -5.25 0.47
C GLN A 443 18.29 -6.77 0.43
N GLY A 444 17.23 -7.48 0.84
CA GLY A 444 17.27 -8.91 1.07
C GLY A 444 17.11 -9.76 -0.18
N ARG A 445 16.39 -9.30 -1.21
CA ARG A 445 16.02 -10.16 -2.35
C ARG A 445 15.75 -9.37 -3.63
N LYS A 446 16.74 -9.30 -4.52
CA LYS A 446 16.56 -8.88 -5.92
C LYS A 446 16.81 -10.02 -6.92
N SER A 447 16.78 -11.26 -6.42
CA SER A 447 16.94 -12.51 -7.17
C SER A 447 16.00 -13.56 -6.61
N GLY A 448 15.38 -14.36 -7.46
CA GLY A 448 14.40 -15.37 -7.04
C GLY A 448 13.24 -15.48 -8.02
N ILE A 449 12.14 -16.06 -7.54
CA ILE A 449 10.92 -16.31 -8.32
C ILE A 449 9.98 -15.12 -8.22
N PHE A 450 9.63 -14.54 -9.38
CA PHE A 450 8.66 -13.48 -9.55
C PHE A 450 7.37 -14.02 -10.17
N VAL A 451 6.23 -13.60 -9.64
CA VAL A 451 4.92 -13.85 -10.24
C VAL A 451 4.32 -12.52 -10.68
N LEU A 452 4.18 -12.37 -12.00
CA LEU A 452 3.76 -11.15 -12.66
C LEU A 452 2.54 -11.41 -13.52
N THR A 453 1.70 -10.40 -13.73
CA THR A 453 0.72 -10.44 -14.82
C THR A 453 1.40 -10.09 -16.16
N LYS A 454 0.83 -10.54 -17.29
CA LYS A 454 1.31 -10.16 -18.64
C LYS A 454 1.34 -8.64 -18.84
N GLU A 455 0.41 -7.91 -18.26
CA GLU A 455 0.39 -6.44 -18.30
C GLU A 455 1.55 -5.86 -17.49
N GLN A 456 1.80 -6.38 -16.29
CA GLN A 456 2.96 -5.98 -15.48
C GLN A 456 4.26 -6.28 -16.20
N LEU A 457 4.43 -7.47 -16.78
CA LEU A 457 5.62 -7.81 -17.56
C LEU A 457 5.85 -6.86 -18.74
N LYS A 458 4.78 -6.40 -19.41
CA LYS A 458 4.86 -5.41 -20.51
C LYS A 458 5.18 -4.01 -20.03
N ASN A 459 4.63 -3.61 -18.88
CA ASN A 459 4.78 -2.27 -18.32
C ASN A 459 6.05 -2.15 -17.46
N MET A 460 6.61 -3.26 -17.02
CA MET A 460 7.89 -3.32 -16.31
C MET A 460 9.01 -3.07 -17.31
N ARG A 461 9.52 -1.83 -17.30
CA ARG A 461 10.84 -1.47 -17.83
C ARG A 461 11.98 -1.80 -16.86
N LEU A 462 11.67 -2.39 -15.71
CA LEU A 462 12.65 -2.87 -14.74
C LEU A 462 13.05 -4.29 -15.15
N PHE A 463 14.17 -4.39 -15.86
CA PHE A 463 15.40 -4.90 -15.26
C PHE A 463 16.48 -5.15 -16.33
N THR A 464 17.63 -4.53 -16.12
CA THR A 464 18.98 -4.98 -16.51
C THR A 464 19.40 -6.30 -15.82
N ILE A 465 18.45 -7.01 -15.19
CA ILE A 465 18.61 -8.28 -14.49
C ILE A 465 18.23 -9.37 -15.49
N LYS A 466 19.14 -10.31 -15.74
CA LYS A 466 18.87 -11.46 -16.59
C LYS A 466 17.70 -12.22 -15.98
N SER A 467 16.63 -12.33 -16.76
CA SER A 467 15.41 -12.99 -16.34
C SER A 467 15.04 -14.09 -17.33
N GLU A 468 14.56 -15.21 -16.80
CA GLU A 468 14.10 -16.34 -17.57
C GLU A 468 12.63 -16.58 -17.24
N THR A 469 11.78 -16.64 -18.28
CA THR A 469 10.39 -17.06 -18.09
C THR A 469 10.38 -18.56 -17.86
N LEU A 470 9.98 -18.98 -16.66
CA LEU A 470 9.92 -20.39 -16.28
C LEU A 470 8.58 -21.03 -16.66
N ALA A 471 7.48 -20.28 -16.52
CA ALA A 471 6.14 -20.77 -16.83
C ALA A 471 5.16 -19.63 -17.15
N VAL A 472 4.10 -19.95 -17.88
CA VAL A 472 3.00 -19.03 -18.20
C VAL A 472 1.68 -19.76 -18.00
N PHE A 473 0.80 -19.18 -17.18
CA PHE A 473 -0.54 -19.70 -16.90
C PHE A 473 -1.55 -18.56 -17.11
N GLY A 474 -2.28 -18.61 -18.23
CA GLY A 474 -3.23 -17.56 -18.58
C GLY A 474 -2.61 -16.16 -18.62
N GLU A 475 -3.00 -15.31 -17.69
CA GLU A 475 -2.50 -13.94 -17.52
C GLU A 475 -1.28 -13.83 -16.60
N PHE A 476 -0.90 -14.89 -15.89
CA PHE A 476 0.25 -14.95 -14.99
C PHE A 476 1.49 -15.47 -15.71
N VAL A 477 2.63 -14.88 -15.38
CA VAL A 477 3.96 -15.24 -15.87
C VAL A 477 4.86 -15.42 -14.67
N ILE A 478 5.51 -16.58 -14.59
CA ILE A 478 6.51 -16.89 -13.58
C ILE A 478 7.88 -16.66 -14.19
N VAL A 479 8.66 -15.81 -13.54
CA VAL A 479 9.96 -15.37 -14.00
C VAL A 479 10.99 -15.67 -12.91
N TYR A 480 12.11 -16.26 -13.27
CA TYR A 480 13.28 -16.29 -12.41
C TYR A 480 14.18 -15.13 -12.77
N ALA A 481 14.48 -14.26 -11.81
CA ALA A 481 15.45 -13.20 -11.98
C ALA A 481 16.75 -13.59 -11.26
N THR A 482 17.85 -13.72 -12.00
CA THR A 482 19.17 -13.90 -11.40
C THR A 482 19.70 -12.54 -11.03
N GLY A 483 19.95 -12.26 -9.73
CA GLY A 483 20.49 -10.99 -9.25
C GLY A 483 21.88 -10.62 -9.77
N GLU A 484 22.41 -11.37 -10.74
CA GLU A 484 23.50 -10.93 -11.59
C GLU A 484 23.05 -9.73 -12.43
N ILE A 485 23.25 -8.54 -11.86
CA ILE A 485 23.68 -7.45 -12.71
C ILE A 485 25.05 -7.88 -13.25
N LYS A 486 25.20 -8.01 -14.57
CA LYS A 486 26.51 -8.32 -15.14
C LYS A 486 27.50 -7.25 -14.65
N PRO A 487 28.60 -7.61 -13.98
CA PRO A 487 29.59 -6.63 -13.52
C PRO A 487 30.11 -5.73 -14.65
N PHE A 488 30.06 -6.24 -15.89
CA PHE A 488 30.59 -5.55 -17.06
C PHE A 488 29.65 -4.54 -17.72
N ASP A 489 28.34 -4.57 -17.39
CA ASP A 489 27.36 -3.59 -17.87
C ASP A 489 27.22 -2.40 -16.89
N ILE A 490 27.72 -2.54 -15.64
CA ILE A 490 27.73 -1.53 -14.54
C ILE A 490 29.00 -0.65 -14.57
N LEU A 491 29.82 -0.75 -15.62
CA LEU A 491 31.10 -0.05 -15.74
C LEU A 491 31.16 0.76 -17.04
N ALA A 492 30.02 1.33 -17.44
CA ALA A 492 29.92 2.22 -18.60
C ALA A 492 30.10 3.70 -18.22
N MET A 493 30.09 4.02 -16.93
CA MET A 493 30.41 5.35 -16.41
C MET A 493 31.88 5.40 -16.01
N PRO A 494 32.57 6.53 -16.23
CA PRO A 494 33.92 6.75 -15.69
C PRO A 494 33.93 6.58 -14.17
N ILE A 495 34.90 5.80 -13.67
CA ILE A 495 35.14 5.61 -12.24
C ILE A 495 36.52 6.18 -11.93
N SER A 496 36.57 7.12 -10.98
CA SER A 496 37.82 7.70 -10.47
C SER A 496 37.96 7.40 -8.97
N ILE A 497 39.19 7.44 -8.45
CA ILE A 497 39.47 7.17 -7.04
C ILE A 497 39.55 8.49 -6.28
N TYR A 498 38.87 8.56 -5.13
CA TYR A 498 39.01 9.65 -4.18
C TYR A 498 39.72 9.18 -2.90
N ILE A 499 40.83 9.83 -2.57
CA ILE A 499 41.63 9.53 -1.39
C ILE A 499 41.42 10.64 -0.37
N ARG A 500 40.87 10.30 0.80
CA ARG A 500 40.73 11.26 1.89
C ARG A 500 41.92 11.18 2.83
N LEU A 501 42.78 12.18 2.79
CA LEU A 501 43.90 12.26 3.72
C LEU A 501 43.44 12.76 5.10
N PRO A 502 43.83 12.08 6.19
CA PRO A 502 43.62 12.60 7.54
C PRO A 502 44.53 13.81 7.81
N ASN A 503 44.33 14.46 8.96
CA ASN A 503 45.11 15.65 9.37
C ASN A 503 46.62 15.38 9.35
N LEU A 504 47.34 16.01 8.43
CA LEU A 504 48.75 15.74 8.13
C LEU A 504 49.72 16.09 9.27
N LYS A 505 49.27 16.80 10.32
CA LYS A 505 50.07 17.02 11.54
C LYS A 505 50.42 15.73 12.29
N HIS A 506 49.65 14.66 12.10
CA HIS A 506 49.80 13.39 12.83
C HIS A 506 50.00 12.17 11.93
N VAL A 507 50.22 12.39 10.63
CA VAL A 507 50.41 11.33 9.64
C VAL A 507 51.89 10.94 9.56
N ASP A 508 52.17 9.66 9.75
CA ASP A 508 53.49 9.09 9.48
C ASP A 508 53.72 8.86 7.98
N GLN A 509 54.98 8.71 7.58
CA GLN A 509 55.31 8.47 6.17
C GLN A 509 54.76 7.13 5.67
N GLY A 510 54.60 6.15 6.56
CA GLY A 510 54.12 4.81 6.22
C GLY A 510 52.69 4.79 5.67
N LEU A 511 51.79 5.64 6.17
CA LEU A 511 50.44 5.77 5.62
C LEU A 511 50.45 6.35 4.20
N LEU A 512 51.28 7.37 3.94
CA LEU A 512 51.41 7.95 2.60
C LEU A 512 51.99 6.93 1.61
N ASP A 513 53.02 6.19 2.02
CA ASP A 513 53.62 5.13 1.20
C ASP A 513 52.60 4.02 0.88
N ALA A 514 51.71 3.69 1.82
CA ALA A 514 50.62 2.73 1.60
C ALA A 514 49.62 3.21 0.54
N TRP A 515 49.24 4.49 0.55
CA TRP A 515 48.42 5.09 -0.50
C TRP A 515 49.11 5.07 -1.86
N LEU A 516 50.41 5.42 -1.93
CA LEU A 516 51.18 5.35 -3.18
C LEU A 516 51.22 3.92 -3.74
N ASN A 517 51.40 2.92 -2.88
CA ASN A 517 51.37 1.52 -3.29
C ASN A 517 50.00 1.10 -3.83
N LEU A 518 48.91 1.54 -3.21
CA LEU A 518 47.56 1.27 -3.70
C LEU A 518 47.34 1.90 -5.09
N ILE A 519 47.77 3.15 -5.30
CA ILE A 519 47.67 3.82 -6.60
C ILE A 519 48.47 3.07 -7.67
N ARG A 520 49.70 2.63 -7.36
CA ARG A 520 50.53 1.80 -8.28
C ARG A 520 49.85 0.49 -8.64
N GLU A 521 49.14 -0.10 -7.69
CA GLU A 521 48.44 -1.35 -7.88
C GLU A 521 47.15 -1.20 -8.70
N LEU A 522 46.42 -0.10 -8.52
CA LEU A 522 45.17 0.19 -9.23
C LEU A 522 45.38 0.80 -10.62
N ARG A 523 46.46 1.57 -10.83
CA ARG A 523 46.79 2.30 -12.07
C ARG A 523 45.61 3.12 -12.63
N PRO A 524 45.02 4.04 -11.85
CA PRO A 524 43.96 4.91 -12.33
C PRO A 524 44.50 6.00 -13.28
N ASP A 525 43.68 6.46 -14.21
CA ASP A 525 43.99 7.63 -15.05
C ASP A 525 43.88 8.95 -14.27
N GLU A 526 42.93 8.99 -13.31
CA GLU A 526 42.65 10.15 -12.47
C GLU A 526 42.61 9.79 -10.98
N VAL A 527 43.22 10.64 -10.14
CA VAL A 527 43.12 10.56 -8.68
C VAL A 527 42.72 11.91 -8.09
N SER A 528 41.67 11.89 -7.27
CA SER A 528 41.25 13.01 -6.44
C SER A 528 41.78 12.88 -5.02
N ILE A 529 42.41 13.94 -4.50
CA ILE A 529 43.00 13.96 -3.16
C ILE A 529 42.24 14.96 -2.28
N GLY A 530 41.59 14.47 -1.24
CA GLY A 530 40.85 15.25 -0.25
C GLY A 530 41.71 15.70 0.92
N VAL A 531 41.79 17.01 1.17
CA VAL A 531 42.55 17.59 2.28
C VAL A 531 41.78 18.68 3.02
N HIS A 532 42.04 18.82 4.32
CA HIS A 532 41.51 19.92 5.11
C HIS A 532 42.28 21.22 4.77
N GLN A 533 41.59 22.36 4.69
CA GLN A 533 42.17 23.66 4.33
C GLN A 533 43.51 24.02 5.01
N LYS A 534 43.66 23.76 6.31
CA LYS A 534 44.88 24.02 7.09
C LYS A 534 46.12 23.28 6.60
N ASP A 535 45.94 22.18 5.86
CA ASP A 535 47.01 21.28 5.42
C ASP A 535 47.46 21.60 3.98
N VAL A 536 46.79 22.54 3.30
CA VAL A 536 47.07 22.96 1.91
C VAL A 536 48.51 23.50 1.73
N GLY A 537 49.08 24.13 2.76
CA GLY A 537 50.47 24.62 2.76
C GLY A 537 51.51 23.63 3.28
N ASN A 538 51.16 22.36 3.51
CA ASN A 538 52.07 21.37 4.08
C ASN A 538 53.03 20.81 3.02
N GLN A 539 54.35 20.86 3.28
CA GLN A 539 55.35 20.33 2.35
C GLN A 539 55.20 18.83 2.06
N LYS A 540 54.71 18.04 3.04
CA LYS A 540 54.44 16.62 2.83
C LYS A 540 53.32 16.38 1.82
N LEU A 541 52.31 17.27 1.79
CA LEU A 541 51.23 17.20 0.82
C LEU A 541 51.75 17.48 -0.59
N ALA A 542 52.56 18.53 -0.75
CA ALA A 542 53.16 18.88 -2.04
C ALA A 542 54.03 17.74 -2.59
N GLN A 543 54.84 17.11 -1.72
CA GLN A 543 55.63 15.94 -2.10
C GLN A 543 54.73 14.76 -2.52
N PHE A 544 53.71 14.43 -1.73
CA PHE A 544 52.78 13.35 -2.05
C PHE A 544 52.05 13.59 -3.38
N ILE A 545 51.56 14.81 -3.64
CA ILE A 545 50.92 15.18 -4.92
C ILE A 545 51.90 14.98 -6.08
N SER A 546 53.17 15.38 -5.93
CA SER A 546 54.19 15.20 -6.97
C SER A 546 54.41 13.71 -7.27
N GLU A 547 54.50 12.88 -6.23
CA GLU A 547 54.67 11.42 -6.40
C GLU A 547 53.44 10.77 -7.04
N VAL A 548 52.22 11.22 -6.71
CA VAL A 548 50.99 10.76 -7.36
C VAL A 548 50.96 11.17 -8.83
N LYS A 549 51.32 12.41 -9.16
CA LYS A 549 51.33 12.93 -10.54
C LYS A 549 52.31 12.20 -11.46
N GLU A 550 53.37 11.60 -10.92
CA GLU A 550 54.27 10.73 -11.70
C GLU A 550 53.61 9.39 -12.10
N MET A 551 52.49 9.02 -11.49
CA MET A 551 51.83 7.73 -11.65
C MET A 551 50.50 7.81 -12.42
N VAL A 552 49.88 8.99 -12.52
CA VAL A 552 48.53 9.19 -13.08
C VAL A 552 48.49 10.38 -14.04
N GLU A 553 47.53 10.40 -14.97
CA GLU A 553 47.42 11.47 -15.95
C GLU A 553 46.87 12.76 -15.33
N THR A 554 45.85 12.63 -14.48
CA THR A 554 45.12 13.75 -13.89
C THR A 554 45.12 13.66 -12.36
N VAL A 555 45.49 14.77 -11.71
CA VAL A 555 45.41 14.92 -10.25
C VAL A 555 44.48 16.08 -9.91
N GLU A 556 43.39 15.75 -9.23
CA GLU A 556 42.48 16.74 -8.64
C GLU A 556 42.80 16.91 -7.15
N LEU A 557 42.89 18.15 -6.68
CA LEU A 557 42.94 18.44 -5.25
C LEU A 557 41.58 18.95 -4.76
N SER A 558 40.99 18.26 -3.79
CA SER A 558 39.72 18.62 -3.16
C SER A 558 39.97 19.22 -1.77
N ILE A 559 39.64 20.49 -1.58
CA ILE A 559 39.88 21.25 -0.35
C ILE A 559 38.58 21.38 0.44
N PHE A 560 38.57 20.82 1.66
CA PHE A 560 37.49 21.04 2.63
C PHE A 560 37.69 22.38 3.35
N THR A 561 36.92 23.38 2.95
CA THR A 561 37.02 24.77 3.39
C THR A 561 36.28 25.01 4.69
N VAL A 562 36.95 25.69 5.63
CA VAL A 562 36.41 26.08 6.94
C VAL A 562 36.40 27.61 7.10
N ASP A 563 37.41 28.30 6.57
CA ASP A 563 37.56 29.76 6.65
C ASP A 563 37.73 30.35 5.24
N PRO A 564 36.66 30.87 4.60
CA PRO A 564 36.73 31.39 3.24
C PRO A 564 37.70 32.56 3.10
N SER A 565 37.93 33.33 4.17
CA SER A 565 38.80 34.52 4.14
C SER A 565 40.28 34.18 3.90
N LYS A 566 40.70 32.97 4.28
CA LYS A 566 42.09 32.50 4.14
C LYS A 566 42.30 31.57 2.94
N LEU A 567 41.21 31.12 2.30
CA LEU A 567 41.27 30.11 1.27
C LEU A 567 42.13 30.58 0.07
N LYS A 568 42.00 31.85 -0.33
CA LYS A 568 42.81 32.43 -1.42
C LYS A 568 44.32 32.35 -1.12
N GLU A 569 44.73 32.75 0.07
CA GLU A 569 46.14 32.67 0.51
C GLU A 569 46.64 31.22 0.54
N ASN A 570 45.80 30.30 1.03
CA ASN A 570 46.14 28.88 1.05
C ASN A 570 46.32 28.31 -0.36
N ILE A 571 45.44 28.66 -1.30
CA ILE A 571 45.52 28.23 -2.70
C ILE A 571 46.76 28.83 -3.38
N MET A 572 47.08 30.11 -3.16
CA MET A 572 48.33 30.69 -3.70
C MET A 572 49.57 29.96 -3.19
N SER A 573 49.61 29.63 -1.89
CA SER A 573 50.72 28.85 -1.30
C SER A 573 50.83 27.47 -1.93
N LEU A 574 49.70 26.83 -2.26
CA LEU A 574 49.66 25.53 -2.90
C LEU A 574 50.12 25.61 -4.36
N ILE A 575 49.62 26.58 -5.12
CA ILE A 575 50.03 26.79 -6.52
C ILE A 575 51.53 27.02 -6.60
N SER A 576 52.10 27.78 -5.66
CA SER A 576 53.55 27.97 -5.58
C SER A 576 54.33 26.70 -5.22
N ALA A 577 53.72 25.73 -4.54
CA ALA A 577 54.39 24.53 -4.05
C ALA A 577 54.26 23.31 -4.97
N ALA A 578 53.10 23.14 -5.62
CA ALA A 578 52.78 21.97 -6.45
C ALA A 578 51.84 22.30 -7.64
N GLY A 579 51.74 23.59 -8.02
CA GLY A 579 50.73 24.05 -8.97
C GLY A 579 50.85 23.54 -10.41
N ASP A 580 52.02 23.06 -10.83
CA ASP A 580 52.22 22.38 -12.12
C ASP A 580 51.84 20.89 -12.07
N LYS A 581 51.60 20.34 -10.88
CA LYS A 581 51.25 18.94 -10.64
C LYS A 581 49.76 18.71 -10.38
N ILE A 582 48.98 19.77 -10.27
CA ILE A 582 47.54 19.72 -10.00
C ILE A 582 46.82 20.19 -11.26
N ASP A 583 45.93 19.36 -11.80
CA ASP A 583 45.21 19.66 -13.04
C ASP A 583 43.82 20.26 -12.76
N ALA A 584 43.21 19.86 -11.65
CA ALA A 584 41.89 20.31 -11.23
C ALA A 584 41.85 20.65 -9.73
N LEU A 585 41.04 21.63 -9.36
CA LEU A 585 40.82 22.05 -7.97
C LEU A 585 39.34 21.93 -7.64
N ARG A 586 39.00 21.24 -6.56
CA ARG A 586 37.63 21.15 -6.05
C ARG A 586 37.49 21.83 -4.70
N ILE A 587 36.49 22.69 -4.56
CA ILE A 587 36.17 23.36 -3.30
C ILE A 587 34.96 22.70 -2.66
N CYS A 588 35.14 22.15 -1.46
CA CYS A 588 34.11 21.50 -0.66
C CYS A 588 33.80 22.36 0.57
N GLY A 589 32.55 22.78 0.75
CA GLY A 589 32.17 23.64 1.86
C GLY A 589 30.67 23.78 2.01
N LYS A 590 30.24 24.39 3.12
CA LYS A 590 28.82 24.71 3.33
C LYS A 590 28.35 25.84 2.41
N PRO A 591 27.03 25.96 2.16
CA PRO A 591 26.42 27.01 1.36
C PRO A 591 26.85 28.45 1.64
N ASP A 592 27.14 28.77 2.90
CA ASP A 592 27.57 30.09 3.35
C ASP A 592 29.06 30.37 3.08
N VAL A 593 29.84 29.34 2.76
CA VAL A 593 31.27 29.41 2.46
C VAL A 593 31.52 29.58 0.96
N ILE A 594 30.68 28.99 0.10
CA ILE A 594 30.84 29.02 -1.35
C ILE A 594 30.04 30.20 -1.92
N THR A 595 30.73 31.28 -2.28
CA THR A 595 30.11 32.49 -2.87
C THR A 595 30.68 32.78 -4.27
N PRO A 596 29.93 33.51 -5.13
CA PRO A 596 30.42 33.92 -6.44
C PRO A 596 31.77 34.66 -6.37
N GLU A 597 31.95 35.57 -5.41
CA GLU A 597 33.18 36.37 -5.27
C GLU A 597 34.38 35.50 -4.92
N LEU A 598 34.19 34.50 -4.05
CA LEU A 598 35.24 33.57 -3.69
C LEU A 598 35.65 32.74 -4.91
N LEU A 599 34.69 32.15 -5.63
CA LEU A 599 34.97 31.32 -6.79
C LEU A 599 35.61 32.11 -7.94
N ALA A 600 35.16 33.34 -8.18
CA ALA A 600 35.80 34.25 -9.14
C ALA A 600 37.27 34.50 -8.77
N SER A 601 37.54 34.79 -7.49
CA SER A 601 38.91 35.01 -7.02
C SER A 601 39.80 33.77 -7.10
N ILE A 602 39.23 32.57 -6.93
CA ILE A 602 39.97 31.31 -7.08
C ILE A 602 40.24 31.04 -8.55
N ARG A 603 39.26 31.30 -9.42
CA ARG A 603 39.39 31.13 -10.87
C ARG A 603 40.54 31.96 -11.45
N GLU A 604 40.71 33.20 -10.98
CA GLU A 604 41.83 34.06 -11.36
C GLU A 604 43.20 33.43 -11.05
N GLU A 605 43.32 32.74 -9.91
CA GLU A 605 44.59 32.16 -9.46
C GLU A 605 44.92 30.82 -10.14
N ILE A 606 43.91 29.96 -10.35
CA ILE A 606 44.13 28.64 -10.95
C ILE A 606 44.23 28.68 -12.48
N GLY A 607 43.75 29.76 -13.11
CA GLY A 607 43.81 29.96 -14.56
C GLY A 607 42.92 28.99 -15.33
N GLN A 608 43.51 28.23 -16.27
CA GLN A 608 42.81 27.29 -17.15
C GLN A 608 42.54 25.91 -16.51
N LYS A 609 42.92 25.71 -15.24
CA LYS A 609 42.63 24.46 -14.52
C LYS A 609 41.13 24.33 -14.22
N ASP A 610 40.66 23.09 -14.19
CA ASP A 610 39.24 22.82 -13.91
C ASP A 610 38.89 23.15 -12.45
N LEU A 611 37.73 23.77 -12.25
CA LEU A 611 37.21 24.14 -10.92
C LEU A 611 35.93 23.38 -10.62
N GLY A 612 36.00 22.44 -9.68
CA GLY A 612 34.85 21.70 -9.18
C GLY A 612 34.25 22.31 -7.91
N ILE A 613 32.96 22.05 -7.69
CA ILE A 613 32.31 22.28 -6.39
C ILE A 613 31.83 20.95 -5.79
N GLY A 614 32.25 20.68 -4.56
CA GLY A 614 31.77 19.55 -3.77
C GLY A 614 30.61 19.94 -2.86
N ILE A 615 29.48 19.24 -3.01
CA ILE A 615 28.26 19.47 -2.24
C ILE A 615 28.13 18.38 -1.18
N ILE A 616 28.05 18.80 0.09
CA ILE A 616 27.96 17.94 1.27
C ILE A 616 26.76 18.39 2.10
N GLY A 617 25.87 17.46 2.44
CA GLY A 617 24.71 17.77 3.29
C GLY A 617 23.44 17.08 2.82
N LEU A 618 22.27 17.70 3.07
CA LEU A 618 20.96 17.13 2.72
C LEU A 618 20.60 17.40 1.25
N PRO A 619 19.93 16.48 0.53
CA PRO A 619 19.57 16.71 -0.87
C PRO A 619 18.57 17.86 -1.02
N GLY A 620 18.76 18.70 -2.01
CA GLY A 620 17.93 19.86 -2.35
C GLY A 620 18.05 21.05 -1.37
N GLU A 621 18.42 20.83 -0.12
CA GLU A 621 18.51 21.89 0.89
C GLU A 621 19.78 22.74 0.71
N GLU A 622 20.94 22.12 0.48
CA GLU A 622 22.22 22.83 0.35
C GLU A 622 22.23 23.80 -0.84
N ILE A 623 21.74 23.35 -1.99
CA ILE A 623 21.70 24.16 -3.22
C ILE A 623 20.71 25.33 -3.08
N ARG A 624 19.56 25.10 -2.43
CA ARG A 624 18.57 26.16 -2.16
C ARG A 624 19.07 27.21 -1.16
N ALA A 625 20.07 26.86 -0.36
CA ALA A 625 20.69 27.77 0.60
C ALA A 625 21.80 28.65 -0.04
N TRP A 626 22.24 28.35 -1.27
CA TRP A 626 23.20 29.20 -1.98
C TRP A 626 22.62 30.56 -2.32
N ARG A 627 23.42 31.61 -2.10
CA ARG A 627 23.10 32.95 -2.60
C ARG A 627 23.54 33.02 -4.06
N ASN A 628 22.59 33.25 -4.97
CA ASN A 628 22.81 33.34 -6.41
C ASN A 628 23.49 32.08 -7.01
N PRO A 629 22.82 30.91 -6.96
CA PRO A 629 23.39 29.66 -7.49
C PRO A 629 23.76 29.75 -8.97
N ASP A 630 23.03 30.53 -9.77
CA ASP A 630 23.31 30.72 -11.19
C ASP A 630 24.67 31.39 -11.43
N GLU A 631 25.08 32.37 -10.61
CA GLU A 631 26.40 33.00 -10.69
C GLU A 631 27.52 32.06 -10.20
N ILE A 632 27.25 31.24 -9.19
CA ILE A 632 28.18 30.20 -8.70
C ILE A 632 28.47 29.18 -9.82
N PHE A 633 27.43 28.79 -10.55
CA PHE A 633 27.50 27.83 -11.64
C PHE A 633 28.31 28.32 -12.84
N GLU A 634 28.37 29.62 -13.11
CA GLU A 634 29.23 30.18 -14.17
C GLU A 634 30.71 29.86 -13.92
N PHE A 635 31.14 29.93 -12.65
CA PHE A 635 32.53 29.70 -12.26
C PHE A 635 32.89 28.23 -12.01
N ALA A 636 31.94 27.29 -11.96
CA ALA A 636 32.23 25.87 -11.73
C ALA A 636 32.20 25.08 -13.03
N ASP A 637 33.19 24.23 -13.29
CA ASP A 637 33.27 23.37 -14.48
C ASP A 637 32.55 22.03 -14.31
N TYR A 638 32.36 21.60 -13.06
CA TYR A 638 31.62 20.39 -12.72
C TYR A 638 31.16 20.44 -11.27
N LEU A 639 30.18 19.60 -10.92
CA LEU A 639 29.71 19.42 -9.56
C LEU A 639 29.98 18.01 -9.08
N VAL A 640 30.25 17.86 -7.79
CA VAL A 640 30.42 16.56 -7.15
C VAL A 640 29.50 16.47 -5.94
N ARG A 641 28.55 15.53 -5.98
CA ARG A 641 27.66 15.27 -4.85
C ARG A 641 28.26 14.19 -3.97
N HIS A 642 28.59 14.55 -2.73
CA HIS A 642 28.99 13.59 -1.72
C HIS A 642 27.75 12.85 -1.17
N VAL A 643 27.79 11.53 -1.17
CA VAL A 643 26.69 10.67 -0.71
C VAL A 643 27.20 9.61 0.27
N PRO A 644 26.40 9.28 1.32
CA PRO A 644 26.64 8.08 2.10
C PRO A 644 26.44 6.84 1.22
N PRO A 645 26.96 5.68 1.65
CA PRO A 645 26.91 4.46 0.87
C PRO A 645 25.52 3.80 0.97
N SER A 646 24.55 4.40 0.30
CA SER A 646 23.16 3.97 0.28
C SER A 646 22.55 4.18 -1.10
N ALA A 647 22.14 3.09 -1.74
CA ALA A 647 21.50 3.12 -3.06
C ALA A 647 20.24 4.00 -3.08
N ASP A 648 19.42 3.93 -2.03
CA ASP A 648 18.20 4.73 -1.92
C ASP A 648 18.53 6.22 -1.75
N PHE A 649 19.59 6.54 -1.00
CA PHE A 649 20.05 7.91 -0.85
C PHE A 649 20.62 8.43 -2.17
N ILE A 650 21.40 7.65 -2.91
CA ILE A 650 21.94 8.03 -4.23
C ILE A 650 20.79 8.37 -5.19
N LEU A 651 19.83 7.47 -5.34
CA LEU A 651 18.68 7.67 -6.25
C LEU A 651 17.87 8.91 -5.86
N HIS A 652 17.57 9.06 -4.57
CA HIS A 652 16.82 10.21 -4.07
C HIS A 652 17.60 11.52 -4.19
N ALA A 653 18.86 11.52 -3.78
CA ALA A 653 19.68 12.72 -3.71
C ALA A 653 19.92 13.30 -5.09
N ILE A 654 20.31 12.44 -6.04
CA ILE A 654 20.58 12.87 -7.40
C ILE A 654 19.29 13.27 -8.11
N GLN A 655 18.16 12.59 -7.88
CA GLN A 655 16.89 13.03 -8.45
C GLN A 655 16.47 14.43 -7.97
N VAL A 656 16.54 14.68 -6.66
CA VAL A 656 16.15 15.97 -6.06
C VAL A 656 17.15 17.08 -6.42
N ASP A 657 18.44 16.75 -6.41
CA ASP A 657 19.48 17.71 -6.75
C ASP A 657 19.50 18.00 -8.25
N ILE A 658 19.22 17.05 -9.15
CA ILE A 658 19.10 17.32 -10.61
C ILE A 658 17.98 18.31 -10.90
N GLU A 659 16.84 18.22 -10.24
CA GLU A 659 15.79 19.23 -10.39
C GLU A 659 16.27 20.64 -9.98
N ALA A 660 17.19 20.72 -9.01
CA ALA A 660 17.84 21.96 -8.61
C ALA A 660 19.03 22.36 -9.52
N PHE A 661 19.77 21.37 -10.03
CA PHE A 661 20.88 21.50 -10.97
C PHE A 661 20.40 21.63 -12.42
N GLY A 662 19.10 21.57 -12.71
CA GLY A 662 18.59 21.65 -14.09
C GLY A 662 18.93 22.94 -14.83
N ARG A 663 19.61 23.87 -14.17
CA ARG A 663 20.21 25.11 -14.71
C ARG A 663 21.72 25.01 -14.97
N PHE A 664 22.35 23.93 -14.54
CA PHE A 664 23.77 23.62 -14.69
C PHE A 664 23.93 22.56 -15.77
N GLU A 665 24.45 22.96 -16.93
CA GLU A 665 24.57 22.09 -18.12
C GLU A 665 25.90 21.33 -18.19
N LYS A 666 26.72 21.40 -17.13
CA LYS A 666 28.06 20.81 -17.07
C LYS A 666 28.05 19.49 -16.26
N PRO A 667 29.13 18.68 -16.30
CA PRO A 667 29.16 17.35 -15.70
C PRO A 667 28.86 17.32 -14.19
N ILE A 668 28.14 16.27 -13.75
CA ILE A 668 27.79 16.04 -12.34
C ILE A 668 28.29 14.66 -11.94
N PHE A 669 29.17 14.60 -10.95
CA PHE A 669 29.73 13.34 -10.44
C PHE A 669 29.15 12.98 -9.08
N VAL A 670 29.12 11.69 -8.77
CA VAL A 670 28.69 11.18 -7.46
C VAL A 670 29.89 10.63 -6.72
N GLN A 671 30.20 11.21 -5.56
CA GLN A 671 31.26 10.76 -4.66
C GLN A 671 30.67 9.89 -3.55
N ILE A 672 30.95 8.59 -3.60
CA ILE A 672 30.42 7.58 -2.67
C ILE A 672 31.41 7.39 -1.52
N ASP A 673 31.00 7.78 -0.32
CA ASP A 673 31.78 7.63 0.91
C ASP A 673 31.71 6.20 1.44
N LEU A 674 32.81 5.45 1.36
CA LEU A 674 32.86 4.08 1.87
C LEU A 674 33.31 3.98 3.34
N SER A 675 33.71 5.09 3.99
CA SER A 675 34.20 5.08 5.38
C SER A 675 33.17 4.57 6.39
N MET A 676 31.89 4.73 6.07
CA MET A 676 30.76 4.36 6.92
C MET A 676 30.36 2.88 6.80
N ILE A 677 30.89 2.16 5.80
CA ILE A 677 30.74 0.71 5.70
C ILE A 677 31.94 0.09 6.42
N ARG A 678 31.69 -0.70 7.48
CA ARG A 678 32.70 -1.71 7.86
C ARG A 678 32.88 -2.59 6.65
N LEU A 679 33.98 -2.43 5.91
CA LEU A 679 34.27 -3.13 4.65
C LEU A 679 34.05 -4.63 4.82
N MET A 680 32.82 -5.07 4.57
CA MET A 680 32.46 -6.49 4.53
C MET A 680 32.97 -7.02 3.20
N VAL A 681 33.39 -8.28 3.19
CA VAL A 681 34.08 -8.98 2.09
C VAL A 681 33.20 -9.18 0.84
N GLU A 682 32.10 -8.43 0.69
CA GLU A 682 31.08 -8.67 -0.32
C GLU A 682 31.10 -7.59 -1.42
N THR A 683 31.53 -7.98 -2.61
CA THR A 683 31.55 -7.13 -3.82
C THR A 683 30.16 -6.67 -4.24
N ALA A 684 29.11 -7.42 -3.87
CA ALA A 684 27.73 -7.13 -4.22
C ALA A 684 27.26 -5.76 -3.71
N HIS A 685 27.75 -5.31 -2.56
CA HIS A 685 27.34 -4.03 -1.99
C HIS A 685 27.86 -2.84 -2.81
N LEU A 686 29.14 -2.85 -3.15
CA LEU A 686 29.75 -1.81 -4.01
C LEU A 686 29.09 -1.81 -5.40
N LEU A 687 28.83 -2.98 -5.99
CA LEU A 687 28.12 -3.10 -7.26
C LEU A 687 26.71 -2.50 -7.20
N ASN A 688 25.99 -2.67 -6.09
CA ASN A 688 24.66 -2.08 -5.90
C ASN A 688 24.72 -0.55 -5.83
N LEU A 689 25.75 0.03 -5.21
CA LEU A 689 25.93 1.48 -5.14
C LEU A 689 26.27 2.06 -6.53
N ILE A 690 27.18 1.41 -7.26
CA ILE A 690 27.54 1.80 -8.63
C ILE A 690 26.30 1.67 -9.55
N ALA A 691 25.54 0.58 -9.43
CA ALA A 691 24.30 0.38 -10.19
C ALA A 691 23.20 1.40 -9.85
N ALA A 692 23.15 1.90 -8.61
CA ALA A 692 22.22 2.97 -8.22
C ALA A 692 22.59 4.28 -8.90
N THR A 693 23.89 4.63 -8.94
CA THR A 693 24.34 5.83 -9.65
C THR A 693 24.09 5.76 -11.16
N HIS A 694 24.25 4.58 -11.77
CA HIS A 694 23.93 4.35 -13.18
C HIS A 694 22.46 4.59 -13.57
N GLN A 695 21.55 4.57 -12.60
CA GLN A 695 20.14 4.86 -12.82
C GLN A 695 19.83 6.37 -12.74
N THR A 696 20.85 7.20 -12.61
CA THR A 696 20.76 8.66 -12.51
C THR A 696 21.46 9.31 -13.70
N ASP A 697 21.23 10.62 -13.93
CA ASP A 697 21.90 11.37 -15.01
C ASP A 697 23.31 11.86 -14.62
N ALA A 698 23.97 11.20 -13.67
CA ALA A 698 25.36 11.51 -13.34
C ALA A 698 26.29 11.28 -14.55
N SER A 699 27.45 11.94 -14.54
CA SER A 699 28.48 11.85 -15.58
C SER A 699 29.61 10.89 -15.21
N GLY A 700 29.76 10.54 -13.92
CA GLY A 700 30.77 9.62 -13.43
C GLY A 700 30.71 9.41 -11.92
N ILE A 701 31.57 8.53 -11.42
CA ILE A 701 31.57 8.07 -10.03
C ILE A 701 32.96 8.25 -9.42
N LEU A 702 33.01 8.86 -8.24
CA LEU A 702 34.22 8.90 -7.40
C LEU A 702 34.00 7.95 -6.23
N ILE A 703 34.93 7.01 -6.03
CA ILE A 703 34.87 6.10 -4.88
C ILE A 703 35.83 6.61 -3.81
N GLU A 704 35.28 7.04 -2.67
CA GLU A 704 36.04 7.59 -1.55
C GLU A 704 36.54 6.50 -0.61
N PHE A 705 37.85 6.55 -0.34
CA PHE A 705 38.53 5.73 0.65
C PHE A 705 39.21 6.61 1.69
N ASP A 706 39.10 6.22 2.96
CA ASP A 706 39.77 6.83 4.11
C ASP A 706 40.92 5.98 4.66
N ASP A 707 41.06 4.73 4.19
CA ASP A 707 42.13 3.78 4.51
C ASP A 707 42.69 3.12 3.24
N PRO A 708 44.03 3.02 3.04
CA PRO A 708 44.63 2.34 1.90
C PRO A 708 44.44 0.82 1.89
N LEU A 709 43.98 0.21 2.99
CA LEU A 709 43.73 -1.23 3.10
C LEU A 709 42.35 -1.61 2.52
N ILE A 710 42.33 -1.89 1.22
CA ILE A 710 41.12 -2.34 0.51
C ILE A 710 41.03 -3.88 0.50
N PRO A 711 39.86 -4.49 0.76
CA PRO A 711 39.65 -5.93 0.62
C PRO A 711 40.03 -6.46 -0.77
N PRO A 712 40.70 -7.64 -0.89
CA PRO A 712 41.21 -8.15 -2.18
C PRO A 712 40.15 -8.29 -3.28
N ASN A 713 38.92 -8.62 -2.89
CA ASN A 713 37.79 -8.76 -3.80
C ASN A 713 37.30 -7.42 -4.37
N ILE A 714 37.40 -6.32 -3.59
CA ILE A 714 37.08 -4.96 -4.04
C ILE A 714 38.22 -4.44 -4.91
N LEU A 715 39.47 -4.70 -4.52
CA LEU A 715 40.66 -4.34 -5.27
C LEU A 715 40.64 -4.91 -6.70
N GLU A 716 40.32 -6.20 -6.84
CA GLU A 716 40.19 -6.85 -8.15
C GLU A 716 39.03 -6.29 -8.99
N LEU A 717 37.94 -5.85 -8.35
CA LEU A 717 36.83 -5.20 -9.05
C LEU A 717 37.25 -3.82 -9.59
N LEU A 718 37.96 -3.04 -8.78
CA LEU A 718 38.44 -1.70 -9.15
C LEU A 718 39.49 -1.75 -10.25
N LYS A 719 40.46 -2.70 -10.19
CA LYS A 719 41.42 -2.92 -11.27
C LYS A 719 40.71 -3.13 -12.61
N LYS A 720 39.65 -3.95 -12.63
CA LYS A 720 38.87 -4.20 -13.84
C LYS A 720 38.10 -2.97 -14.31
N ALA A 721 37.55 -2.20 -13.38
CA ALA A 721 36.82 -0.97 -13.68
C ALA A 721 37.73 0.11 -14.29
N LEU A 722 38.93 0.29 -13.74
CA LEU A 722 39.89 1.32 -14.13
C LEU A 722 40.70 0.93 -15.38
N SER A 723 40.87 -0.36 -15.66
CA SER A 723 41.66 -0.85 -16.82
C SER A 723 40.97 -0.77 -18.19
N ARG A 724 39.77 -0.18 -18.29
CA ARG A 724 39.02 -0.10 -19.54
C ARG A 724 39.37 1.21 -20.27
N PRO A 725 39.70 1.16 -21.57
CA PRO A 725 39.92 2.37 -22.38
C PRO A 725 38.62 3.14 -22.67
#